data_AF-A0A8D0WWQ3-F1
#
_entry.id   AF-A0A8D0WWQ3-F1
#
_cell.length_a   1.000
_cell.length_b   1.000
_cell.length_c   1.000
_cell.angle_alpha   90.00
_cell.angle_beta   90.00
_cell.angle_gamma   90.00
#
_symmetry.space_group_name_H-M   'P 1'
#
loop_
_entity.id
_entity.type
_entity.pdbx_description
1 polymer ?
#
loop_
_entity_poly.entity_id
_entity_poly.type
_entity_poly.pdbx_seq_one_letter_code
_entity_poly.pdbx_strand_id
1 'polypeptide(L)'
;MAPARSTGCLSGALCRQLLLTLSILTFACDACKTVTLHVPSKLDAEKFIGRVNLKECFKSANLIHSSDPDFQILEDGSVYTTNAILLSSEKRTFTILLSNTENQEEKTIPVLLEHQTKILKQRHSQEKVLRRAKRRWAPIPCSVPENSLGPFPLFLQQIQSDTAQNYTIYYSIRGPGVDKEPLNLFYVERDTGNLFCTRPVDREEYESFELVAFATTPDGYTPEYPLTLVIRIEDENDNYPIFTETTYTFKVSENCRVGTTVGQVCATDRDEPDTLHTRLRYSIIEQLPASPTLFFMHPTTGVITTTSSQLDRELMDKYQLKIKVQDMDGQYFGLHTTSNCVINIEDANDHLPTFTRSSYVASVEENRIDVEILRIAVEDKDLINTANWRANFTILKGNENGNFKIVTDPKTNEGILCVIKPLNYEEKQQMTLQIGVVNEAPYVGSARSAMNTATVTVNVENQDEGPECSPAVQTIRIKENSPVRTKFNGYKAYDPETSSSSDIRYKKLSDPEGWVTVDENSGSIVILRSLDREAETIRNGIYNITILASDKDGRTCTGTLGIVDPDEPIHGPPFDFTLDGVSDSDVFRMWRLTKINDTAARLSYQNDPQFGQYTVPVRVTDRLGQSRITQLDVVLCDCITVNDCDIRASPIGGNGGVILGTWAILAILLGIALLFCILFTLVCGATGTAKKPKVFPDDLAQQNLIVSNTEAPGDDKVYSTNGFTTHTMGGSAQGICGTMGSGVKNGGQETIEMVKGGHQTLESCQGAGHHHTLESCRGGGQHTLDSCRGGQIETDHCKYTCSEWYSYTQPRL
;
A
#
# COMPACT_ATOMS: atom_id res chain seq x y z
N MET A 1 -57.99 3.02 -40.45
CA MET A 1 -57.96 2.56 -41.86
C MET A 1 -56.53 2.21 -42.23
N ALA A 2 -56.33 1.05 -42.86
CA ALA A 2 -55.10 0.72 -43.59
C ALA A 2 -55.50 0.39 -45.04
N PRO A 3 -54.72 0.86 -46.03
CA PRO A 3 -54.06 -0.05 -46.98
C PRO A 3 -52.63 0.46 -47.33
N ALA A 4 -51.75 -0.25 -48.06
CA ALA A 4 -51.61 -1.66 -48.43
C ALA A 4 -50.14 -1.91 -48.83
N ARG A 5 -49.75 -3.19 -49.06
CA ARG A 5 -48.39 -3.63 -49.41
C ARG A 5 -48.06 -3.47 -50.90
N SER A 6 -46.77 -3.30 -51.22
CA SER A 6 -46.13 -4.09 -52.30
C SER A 6 -44.61 -4.23 -52.14
N THR A 7 -44.14 -5.46 -52.34
CA THR A 7 -42.79 -5.95 -52.69
C THR A 7 -41.92 -5.02 -53.57
N GLY A 8 -40.58 -5.08 -53.60
CA GLY A 8 -39.60 -5.98 -52.95
C GLY A 8 -38.30 -6.11 -53.79
N CYS A 9 -37.32 -6.88 -53.29
CA CYS A 9 -36.06 -7.33 -53.93
C CYS A 9 -34.74 -6.59 -53.59
N LEU A 10 -33.64 -7.35 -53.66
CA LEU A 10 -32.32 -7.09 -53.07
C LEU A 10 -31.37 -6.35 -54.02
N SER A 11 -30.60 -5.39 -53.50
CA SER A 11 -29.15 -5.19 -53.75
C SER A 11 -28.70 -3.92 -53.02
N GLY A 12 -27.49 -3.89 -52.43
CA GLY A 12 -26.91 -2.65 -51.89
C GLY A 12 -26.51 -2.64 -50.40
N ALA A 13 -26.57 -3.77 -49.69
CA ALA A 13 -26.00 -3.90 -48.33
C ALA A 13 -24.45 -3.96 -48.31
N LEU A 14 -23.82 -3.18 -49.19
CA LEU A 14 -22.36 -3.05 -49.36
C LEU A 14 -21.93 -1.57 -49.49
N CYS A 15 -22.83 -0.62 -49.23
CA CYS A 15 -22.58 0.82 -49.33
C CYS A 15 -22.85 1.59 -48.00
N ARG A 16 -22.92 0.89 -46.86
CA ARG A 16 -22.99 1.50 -45.52
C ARG A 16 -21.98 0.95 -44.51
N GLN A 17 -21.07 0.08 -44.95
CA GLN A 17 -19.97 -0.45 -44.13
C GLN A 17 -18.59 0.05 -44.61
N LEU A 18 -18.59 1.08 -45.46
CA LEU A 18 -17.42 1.80 -46.00
C LEU A 18 -17.38 3.28 -45.57
N LEU A 19 -18.32 3.69 -44.71
CA LEU A 19 -18.46 5.06 -44.17
C LEU A 19 -18.36 5.13 -42.64
N LEU A 20 -18.14 4.00 -41.96
CA LEU A 20 -17.79 3.94 -40.53
C LEU A 20 -16.36 3.40 -40.28
N THR A 21 -15.65 2.99 -41.33
CA THR A 21 -14.23 2.60 -41.29
C THR A 21 -13.34 3.69 -41.90
N LEU A 22 -13.75 4.96 -41.75
CA LEU A 22 -12.98 6.14 -42.14
C LEU A 22 -12.95 7.21 -41.03
N SER A 23 -12.98 6.75 -39.77
CA SER A 23 -12.84 7.62 -38.58
C SER A 23 -12.00 6.98 -37.46
N ILE A 24 -11.26 5.91 -37.78
CA ILE A 24 -10.25 5.29 -36.90
C ILE A 24 -8.98 5.04 -37.71
N LEU A 25 -8.42 6.12 -38.29
CA LEU A 25 -7.06 6.18 -38.83
C LEU A 25 -6.65 7.64 -39.10
N THR A 26 -6.71 8.47 -38.05
CA THR A 26 -6.15 9.82 -38.01
C THR A 26 -5.25 10.01 -36.78
N PHE A 27 -4.36 9.04 -36.55
CA PHE A 27 -3.11 9.30 -35.83
C PHE A 27 -2.06 9.77 -36.85
N ALA A 28 -2.21 11.03 -37.27
CA ALA A 28 -1.26 11.70 -38.15
C ALA A 28 -1.32 13.22 -37.92
N CYS A 29 -0.21 13.79 -37.43
CA CYS A 29 0.10 15.21 -37.40
C CYS A 29 -0.89 16.13 -36.67
N ASP A 30 -0.75 16.16 -35.34
CA ASP A 30 -1.05 17.32 -34.51
C ASP A 30 0.03 18.40 -34.73
N ALA A 31 0.12 18.90 -35.97
CA ALA A 31 1.11 19.85 -36.45
C ALA A 31 0.84 21.25 -35.90
N CYS A 32 1.84 21.86 -35.27
CA CYS A 32 1.67 23.19 -34.69
C CYS A 32 1.48 24.25 -35.78
N LYS A 33 0.61 25.23 -35.49
CA LYS A 33 0.23 26.29 -36.44
C LYS A 33 1.46 27.03 -36.96
N THR A 34 1.49 27.30 -38.26
CA THR A 34 2.53 28.13 -38.86
C THR A 34 2.45 29.57 -38.32
N VAL A 35 3.57 30.11 -37.86
CA VAL A 35 3.66 31.48 -37.35
C VAL A 35 4.32 32.37 -38.39
N THR A 36 3.65 33.47 -38.76
CA THR A 36 4.16 34.41 -39.77
C THR A 36 4.67 35.70 -39.11
N LEU A 37 5.96 36.00 -39.26
CA LEU A 37 6.59 37.23 -38.77
C LEU A 37 6.89 38.15 -39.97
N HIS A 38 6.46 39.41 -39.88
CA HIS A 38 6.63 40.40 -40.94
C HIS A 38 7.91 41.22 -40.68
N VAL A 39 8.86 41.16 -41.60
CA VAL A 39 10.23 41.66 -41.37
C VAL A 39 10.75 42.53 -42.53
N PRO A 40 11.67 43.49 -42.27
CA PRO A 40 12.38 44.20 -43.34
C PRO A 40 13.33 43.26 -44.09
N SER A 41 13.64 43.58 -45.36
CA SER A 41 14.49 42.76 -46.23
C SER A 41 15.95 42.63 -45.77
N LYS A 42 16.40 43.52 -44.88
CA LYS A 42 17.69 43.44 -44.20
C LYS A 42 17.44 43.36 -42.68
N LEU A 43 17.99 42.32 -42.07
CA LEU A 43 18.07 42.15 -40.62
C LEU A 43 19.53 42.31 -40.18
N ASP A 44 19.75 43.08 -39.13
CA ASP A 44 21.07 43.23 -38.50
C ASP A 44 21.23 42.12 -37.44
N ALA A 45 22.47 41.73 -37.10
CA ALA A 45 22.73 40.70 -36.09
C ALA A 45 22.20 41.08 -34.69
N GLU A 46 21.96 40.07 -33.84
CA GLU A 46 21.45 40.19 -32.45
C GLU A 46 20.12 40.94 -32.28
N LYS A 47 19.38 41.15 -33.38
CA LYS A 47 18.14 41.91 -33.39
C LYS A 47 16.93 41.04 -33.07
N PHE A 48 16.09 41.50 -32.15
CA PHE A 48 14.78 40.91 -31.89
C PHE A 48 13.87 41.03 -33.13
N ILE A 49 13.22 39.92 -33.50
CA ILE A 49 12.40 39.81 -34.71
C ILE A 49 10.91 39.65 -34.38
N GLY A 50 10.60 38.94 -33.29
CA GLY A 50 9.25 38.62 -32.89
C GLY A 50 9.22 37.55 -31.81
N ARG A 51 8.01 37.14 -31.40
CA ARG A 51 7.80 36.16 -30.34
C ARG A 51 6.82 35.08 -30.79
N VAL A 52 7.12 33.83 -30.48
CA VAL A 52 6.33 32.63 -30.79
C VAL A 52 5.77 32.06 -29.50
N ASN A 53 4.47 31.75 -29.45
CA ASN A 53 3.86 31.15 -28.27
C ASN A 53 4.15 29.64 -28.19
N LEU A 54 5.29 29.27 -27.61
CA LEU A 54 5.73 27.87 -27.52
C LEU A 54 4.71 27.00 -26.75
N LYS A 55 4.08 27.55 -25.69
CA LYS A 55 3.12 26.86 -24.82
C LYS A 55 1.80 26.49 -25.51
N GLU A 56 1.44 27.15 -26.62
CA GLU A 56 0.29 26.77 -27.43
C GLU A 56 0.54 25.48 -28.23
N CYS A 57 1.80 25.22 -28.60
CA CYS A 57 2.22 24.03 -29.34
C CYS A 57 2.58 22.84 -28.44
N PHE A 58 3.31 23.12 -27.35
CA PHE A 58 3.91 22.08 -26.51
C PHE A 58 3.99 22.56 -25.04
N LYS A 59 3.43 21.79 -24.11
CA LYS A 59 3.20 22.25 -22.72
C LYS A 59 4.49 22.40 -21.90
N SER A 60 5.50 21.58 -22.17
CA SER A 60 6.82 21.61 -21.49
C SER A 60 7.91 21.04 -22.41
N ALA A 61 8.69 21.94 -23.03
CA ALA A 61 9.93 21.60 -23.75
C ALA A 61 11.14 21.78 -22.83
N ASN A 62 12.05 20.80 -22.83
CA ASN A 62 13.33 20.90 -22.11
C ASN A 62 14.47 21.28 -23.07
N LEU A 63 14.28 21.11 -24.38
CA LEU A 63 15.22 21.50 -25.42
C LEU A 63 14.48 22.23 -26.54
N ILE A 64 14.98 23.42 -26.91
CA ILE A 64 14.42 24.30 -27.94
C ILE A 64 15.54 24.59 -28.94
N HIS A 65 15.34 24.31 -30.22
CA HIS A 65 16.37 24.47 -31.25
C HIS A 65 15.81 25.01 -32.57
N SER A 66 16.55 25.90 -33.23
CA SER A 66 16.21 26.38 -34.59
C SER A 66 16.80 25.46 -35.65
N SER A 67 16.02 25.07 -36.66
CA SER A 67 16.57 24.39 -37.84
C SER A 67 17.44 25.30 -38.72
N ASP A 68 17.45 26.61 -38.46
CA ASP A 68 18.21 27.60 -39.20
C ASP A 68 19.14 28.36 -38.21
N PRO A 69 20.47 28.22 -38.32
CA PRO A 69 21.42 28.74 -37.33
C PRO A 69 21.51 30.27 -37.32
N ASP A 70 20.93 30.95 -38.32
CA ASP A 70 20.80 32.40 -38.35
C ASP A 70 19.77 32.94 -37.32
N PHE A 71 19.02 32.07 -36.63
CA PHE A 71 17.99 32.44 -35.65
C PHE A 71 18.15 31.70 -34.32
N GLN A 72 18.09 32.45 -33.21
CA GLN A 72 18.08 31.94 -31.84
C GLN A 72 16.70 32.15 -31.21
N ILE A 73 16.24 31.17 -30.43
CA ILE A 73 14.97 31.21 -29.70
C ILE A 73 15.25 31.05 -28.21
N LEU A 74 14.65 31.91 -27.39
CA LEU A 74 14.72 31.83 -25.93
C LEU A 74 13.54 31.04 -25.36
N GLU A 75 13.65 30.56 -24.11
CA GLU A 75 12.62 29.79 -23.41
C GLU A 75 11.26 30.49 -23.31
N ASP A 76 11.28 31.83 -23.33
CA ASP A 76 10.09 32.67 -23.28
C ASP A 76 9.37 32.81 -24.65
N GLY A 77 9.94 32.22 -25.71
CA GLY A 77 9.46 32.26 -27.09
C GLY A 77 10.01 33.39 -27.95
N SER A 78 10.91 34.24 -27.44
CA SER A 78 11.47 35.37 -28.18
C SER A 78 12.50 34.92 -29.23
N VAL A 79 12.40 35.46 -30.44
CA VAL A 79 13.24 35.10 -31.61
C VAL A 79 14.18 36.26 -31.98
N TYR A 80 15.47 35.94 -32.08
CA TYR A 80 16.55 36.85 -32.43
C TYR A 80 17.32 36.35 -33.65
N THR A 81 17.87 37.26 -34.47
CA THR A 81 18.91 36.91 -35.45
C THR A 81 20.26 36.68 -34.75
N THR A 82 21.01 35.67 -35.13
CA THR A 82 22.43 35.52 -34.71
C THR A 82 23.37 36.27 -35.65
N ASN A 83 23.10 36.24 -36.96
CA ASN A 83 23.89 36.90 -38.01
C ASN A 83 23.12 38.04 -38.70
N ALA A 84 23.82 38.90 -39.45
CA ALA A 84 23.18 39.87 -40.32
C ALA A 84 22.69 39.21 -41.62
N ILE A 85 21.38 39.25 -41.87
CA ILE A 85 20.71 38.52 -42.95
C ILE A 85 20.19 39.49 -44.00
N LEU A 86 20.46 39.18 -45.28
CA LEU A 86 19.77 39.76 -46.42
C LEU A 86 18.78 38.73 -46.98
N LEU A 87 17.49 39.03 -46.92
CA LEU A 87 16.44 38.17 -47.47
C LEU A 87 16.43 38.30 -48.99
N SER A 88 17.04 37.33 -49.68
CA SER A 88 17.14 37.29 -51.15
C SER A 88 15.84 36.87 -51.84
N SER A 89 14.96 36.18 -51.13
CA SER A 89 13.60 35.83 -51.51
C SER A 89 12.58 36.64 -50.71
N GLU A 90 11.37 36.86 -51.26
CA GLU A 90 10.28 37.57 -50.55
C GLU A 90 9.81 36.85 -49.28
N LYS A 91 10.15 35.56 -49.14
CA LYS A 91 9.84 34.69 -48.02
C LYS A 91 11.05 33.83 -47.62
N ARG A 92 11.35 33.69 -46.33
CA ARG A 92 12.30 32.69 -45.76
C ARG A 92 11.57 31.89 -44.68
N THR A 93 11.80 30.57 -44.62
CA THR A 93 11.14 29.68 -43.67
C THR A 93 12.16 28.89 -42.86
N PHE A 94 11.92 28.76 -41.56
CA PHE A 94 12.66 27.86 -40.68
C PHE A 94 11.68 27.16 -39.72
N THR A 95 12.16 26.16 -38.98
CA THR A 95 11.35 25.42 -38.01
C THR A 95 11.99 25.49 -36.63
N ILE A 96 11.17 25.67 -35.59
CA ILE A 96 11.58 25.52 -34.20
C ILE A 96 11.26 24.09 -33.79
N LEU A 97 12.27 23.33 -33.38
CA LEU A 97 12.13 22.01 -32.80
C LEU A 97 11.99 22.15 -31.28
N LEU A 98 10.97 21.52 -30.72
CA LEU A 98 10.69 21.41 -29.29
C LEU A 98 10.73 19.93 -28.91
N SER A 99 11.56 19.55 -27.94
CA SER A 99 11.59 18.18 -27.44
C SER A 99 11.61 18.10 -25.92
N ASN A 100 11.02 17.03 -25.40
CA ASN A 100 11.08 16.68 -23.98
C ASN A 100 11.83 15.35 -23.81
N THR A 101 12.99 15.43 -23.15
CA THR A 101 13.91 14.31 -22.92
C THR A 101 13.37 13.24 -21.96
N GLU A 102 12.38 13.57 -21.13
CA GLU A 102 11.76 12.64 -20.17
C GLU A 102 10.68 11.79 -20.86
N ASN A 103 9.98 12.36 -21.84
CA ASN A 103 8.79 11.76 -22.46
C ASN A 103 9.02 11.23 -23.90
N GLN A 104 10.19 11.51 -24.51
CA GLN A 104 10.51 11.24 -25.93
C GLN A 104 9.51 11.84 -26.94
N GLU A 105 8.78 12.89 -26.55
CA GLU A 105 7.92 13.64 -27.48
C GLU A 105 8.68 14.79 -28.14
N GLU A 106 8.56 14.89 -29.46
CA GLU A 106 9.05 16.01 -30.28
C GLU A 106 7.90 16.68 -31.04
N LYS A 107 7.90 18.02 -31.09
CA LYS A 107 7.02 18.80 -31.95
C LYS A 107 7.78 19.91 -32.67
N THR A 108 7.31 20.27 -33.87
CA THR A 108 7.90 21.32 -34.70
C THR A 108 6.92 22.46 -34.95
N ILE A 109 7.40 23.71 -34.84
CA ILE A 109 6.67 24.92 -35.21
C ILE A 109 7.31 25.49 -36.48
N PRO A 110 6.61 25.50 -37.63
CA PRO A 110 7.09 26.20 -38.82
C PRO A 110 6.90 27.71 -38.68
N VAL A 111 7.97 28.47 -38.92
CA VAL A 111 8.01 29.94 -38.89
C VAL A 111 8.29 30.48 -40.29
N LEU A 112 7.45 31.41 -40.74
CA LEU A 112 7.51 32.06 -42.04
C LEU A 112 7.86 33.54 -41.86
N LEU A 113 8.97 33.98 -42.44
CA LEU A 113 9.36 35.38 -42.52
C LEU A 113 8.87 35.95 -43.85
N GLU A 114 8.01 36.98 -43.82
CA GLU A 114 7.53 37.67 -45.03
C GLU A 114 8.01 39.13 -45.09
N HIS A 115 8.49 39.53 -46.28
CA HIS A 115 8.94 40.89 -46.54
C HIS A 115 7.79 41.85 -46.87
N GLN A 116 7.65 42.95 -46.12
CA GLN A 116 6.66 43.98 -46.44
C GLN A 116 7.06 44.88 -47.62
N THR A 117 6.57 44.58 -48.81
CA THR A 117 6.62 45.49 -49.96
C THR A 117 5.65 46.66 -49.80
N LYS A 118 6.12 47.77 -49.20
CA LYS A 118 5.38 49.05 -49.29
C LYS A 118 5.32 49.53 -50.74
N ILE A 119 4.17 49.33 -51.39
CA ILE A 119 3.89 49.90 -52.72
C ILE A 119 3.84 51.43 -52.60
N LEU A 120 4.98 52.07 -52.83
CA LEU A 120 5.07 53.51 -53.09
C LEU A 120 4.44 53.79 -54.46
N LYS A 121 3.13 54.06 -54.48
CA LYS A 121 2.49 54.70 -55.64
C LYS A 121 3.12 56.08 -55.85
N GLN A 122 4.09 56.17 -56.75
CA GLN A 122 4.56 57.45 -57.28
C GLN A 122 3.36 58.19 -57.88
N ARG A 123 2.94 59.28 -57.22
CA ARG A 123 2.09 60.28 -57.85
C ARG A 123 2.98 61.18 -58.68
N HIS A 124 2.71 61.25 -59.98
CA HIS A 124 3.28 62.26 -60.86
C HIS A 124 3.10 63.66 -60.25
N SER A 125 4.18 64.42 -60.24
CA SER A 125 4.15 65.86 -59.97
C SER A 125 3.53 66.59 -61.17
N GLN A 126 2.20 66.69 -61.18
CA GLN A 126 1.54 67.88 -61.71
C GLN A 126 1.18 68.77 -60.54
N GLU A 127 1.44 70.07 -60.68
CA GLU A 127 1.07 71.07 -59.67
C GLU A 127 -0.44 71.06 -59.44
N LYS A 128 -0.85 70.45 -58.33
CA LYS A 128 -2.14 70.71 -57.70
C LYS A 128 -1.87 71.17 -56.28
N VAL A 129 -2.33 72.39 -56.00
CA VAL A 129 -2.30 73.06 -54.71
C VAL A 129 -2.54 72.07 -53.57
N LEU A 130 -1.56 71.96 -52.66
CA LEU A 130 -1.60 71.03 -51.53
C LEU A 130 -2.76 71.36 -50.58
N ARG A 131 -3.92 70.70 -50.73
CA ARG A 131 -4.89 70.63 -49.63
C ARG A 131 -4.40 69.63 -48.59
N ARG A 132 -3.82 70.17 -47.51
CA ARG A 132 -3.37 69.47 -46.31
C ARG A 132 -4.52 68.67 -45.70
N ALA A 133 -4.41 67.35 -45.67
CA ALA A 133 -5.26 66.54 -44.79
C ALA A 133 -4.82 66.81 -43.33
N LYS A 134 -5.68 67.43 -42.51
CA LYS A 134 -5.45 67.53 -41.07
C LYS A 134 -5.30 66.11 -40.51
N ARG A 135 -4.16 65.80 -39.87
CA ARG A 135 -4.14 64.72 -38.88
C ARG A 135 -5.18 65.12 -37.83
N ARG A 136 -6.17 64.25 -37.54
CA ARG A 136 -7.03 64.49 -36.38
C ARG A 136 -6.15 64.38 -35.13
N TRP A 137 -6.09 65.46 -34.36
CA TRP A 137 -5.57 65.38 -33.00
C TRP A 137 -6.47 64.43 -32.21
N ALA A 138 -5.92 63.73 -31.22
CA ALA A 138 -6.78 63.14 -30.19
C ALA A 138 -7.58 64.29 -29.54
N PRO A 139 -8.88 64.13 -29.27
CA PRO A 139 -9.62 65.13 -28.50
C PRO A 139 -8.92 65.31 -27.16
N ILE A 140 -8.73 66.55 -26.72
CA ILE A 140 -8.22 66.83 -25.38
C ILE A 140 -9.35 66.49 -24.41
N PRO A 141 -9.20 65.50 -23.53
CA PRO A 141 -10.23 65.20 -22.56
C PRO A 141 -10.33 66.34 -21.53
N CYS A 142 -11.53 66.62 -21.06
CA CYS A 142 -11.70 67.41 -19.84
C CYS A 142 -11.91 66.48 -18.66
N SER A 143 -11.30 66.81 -17.52
CA SER A 143 -11.46 66.09 -16.27
C SER A 143 -12.55 66.70 -15.40
N VAL A 144 -13.23 65.88 -14.61
CA VAL A 144 -14.15 66.32 -13.54
C VAL A 144 -13.89 65.45 -12.31
N PRO A 145 -13.46 66.02 -11.17
CA PRO A 145 -13.33 65.24 -9.94
C PRO A 145 -14.70 64.76 -9.48
N GLU A 146 -14.79 63.48 -9.14
CA GLU A 146 -16.01 62.88 -8.63
C GLU A 146 -16.43 63.47 -7.29
N ASN A 147 -17.66 63.15 -6.86
CA ASN A 147 -18.24 63.56 -5.57
C ASN A 147 -18.16 65.07 -5.24
N SER A 148 -17.91 65.90 -6.27
CA SER A 148 -17.75 67.34 -6.22
C SER A 148 -18.88 68.01 -5.44
N LEU A 149 -18.54 68.76 -4.38
CA LEU A 149 -19.52 69.46 -3.52
C LEU A 149 -20.14 70.71 -4.17
N GLY A 150 -19.72 71.07 -5.39
CA GLY A 150 -20.19 72.24 -6.14
C GLY A 150 -19.39 73.52 -5.84
N PRO A 151 -19.95 74.72 -6.13
CA PRO A 151 -21.35 74.97 -6.51
C PRO A 151 -21.70 74.46 -7.91
N PHE A 152 -22.91 73.94 -8.06
CA PHE A 152 -23.48 73.56 -9.35
C PHE A 152 -24.32 74.70 -9.93
N PRO A 153 -24.37 74.88 -11.26
CA PRO A 153 -23.70 74.06 -12.28
C PRO A 153 -22.18 74.31 -12.36
N LEU A 154 -21.39 73.23 -12.35
CA LEU A 154 -19.93 73.27 -12.33
C LEU A 154 -19.39 73.46 -13.75
N PHE A 155 -18.64 74.54 -13.99
CA PHE A 155 -18.03 74.81 -15.30
C PHE A 155 -16.89 73.82 -15.59
N LEU A 156 -16.91 73.20 -16.76
CA LEU A 156 -15.91 72.21 -17.17
C LEU A 156 -14.92 72.77 -18.20
N GLN A 157 -15.45 73.23 -19.34
CA GLN A 157 -14.66 73.70 -20.47
C GLN A 157 -15.52 74.62 -21.35
N GLN A 158 -14.89 75.49 -22.15
CA GLN A 158 -15.56 76.23 -23.20
C GLN A 158 -15.19 75.67 -24.59
N ILE A 159 -16.19 75.38 -25.41
CA ILE A 159 -16.03 75.04 -26.82
C ILE A 159 -16.40 76.24 -27.71
N GLN A 160 -15.60 76.50 -28.74
CA GLN A 160 -15.85 77.60 -29.69
C GLN A 160 -15.48 77.17 -31.12
N SER A 161 -16.22 77.66 -32.12
CA SER A 161 -15.82 77.61 -33.53
C SER A 161 -15.19 78.92 -33.96
N ASP A 162 -14.13 78.87 -34.78
CA ASP A 162 -13.52 80.06 -35.38
C ASP A 162 -14.48 80.78 -36.37
N THR A 163 -15.47 80.05 -36.91
CA THR A 163 -16.51 80.60 -37.80
C THR A 163 -17.53 81.49 -37.08
N ALA A 164 -17.54 81.54 -35.75
CA ALA A 164 -18.41 82.42 -34.94
C ALA A 164 -18.15 83.92 -35.19
N GLN A 165 -17.04 84.29 -35.82
CA GLN A 165 -16.77 85.66 -36.27
C GLN A 165 -17.64 86.08 -37.47
N ASN A 166 -18.12 85.11 -38.27
CA ASN A 166 -18.85 85.34 -39.51
C ASN A 166 -20.34 85.01 -39.42
N TYR A 167 -20.73 84.15 -38.47
CA TYR A 167 -22.10 83.68 -38.29
C TYR A 167 -22.49 83.71 -36.80
N THR A 168 -23.77 83.99 -36.52
CA THR A 168 -24.34 83.70 -35.20
C THR A 168 -24.46 82.18 -35.05
N ILE A 169 -23.73 81.61 -34.09
CA ILE A 169 -23.67 80.16 -33.86
C ILE A 169 -24.35 79.84 -32.53
N TYR A 170 -25.17 78.79 -32.54
CA TYR A 170 -25.69 78.12 -31.36
C TYR A 170 -24.99 76.77 -31.17
N TYR A 171 -24.50 76.54 -29.98
CA TYR A 171 -23.87 75.29 -29.55
C TYR A 171 -24.91 74.33 -28.98
N SER A 172 -24.77 73.04 -29.27
CA SER A 172 -25.55 71.97 -28.64
C SER A 172 -24.70 70.71 -28.47
N ILE A 173 -25.03 69.87 -27.49
CA ILE A 173 -24.35 68.61 -27.20
C ILE A 173 -25.36 67.45 -27.19
N ARG A 174 -24.90 66.24 -27.52
CA ARG A 174 -25.67 64.97 -27.43
C ARG A 174 -24.74 63.84 -27.00
N GLY A 175 -25.26 62.84 -26.28
CA GLY A 175 -24.52 61.70 -25.77
C GLY A 175 -25.06 61.16 -24.44
N PRO A 176 -24.50 60.04 -23.95
CA PRO A 176 -24.68 59.58 -22.56
C PRO A 176 -24.27 60.71 -21.60
N GLY A 177 -25.12 61.05 -20.63
CA GLY A 177 -24.93 62.25 -19.80
C GLY A 177 -25.78 63.45 -20.24
N VAL A 178 -26.44 63.42 -21.40
CA VAL A 178 -27.25 64.53 -21.92
C VAL A 178 -28.65 64.04 -22.33
N ASP A 179 -28.76 63.50 -23.54
CA ASP A 179 -30.00 63.00 -24.17
C ASP A 179 -30.15 61.48 -24.08
N LYS A 180 -29.13 60.80 -23.52
CA LYS A 180 -29.14 59.41 -23.09
C LYS A 180 -28.75 59.31 -21.62
N GLU A 181 -29.16 58.22 -20.97
CA GLU A 181 -28.85 57.97 -19.57
C GLU A 181 -27.33 58.02 -19.30
N PRO A 182 -26.89 58.59 -18.17
CA PRO A 182 -27.67 59.33 -17.17
C PRO A 182 -28.13 60.71 -17.70
N LEU A 183 -29.44 60.99 -17.71
CA LEU A 183 -29.99 62.19 -18.36
C LEU A 183 -29.62 63.49 -17.62
N ASN A 184 -29.41 64.56 -18.40
CA ASN A 184 -29.15 65.94 -17.95
C ASN A 184 -27.96 66.10 -16.98
N LEU A 185 -26.96 65.22 -17.00
CA LEU A 185 -25.72 65.36 -16.22
C LEU A 185 -24.86 66.53 -16.75
N PHE A 186 -24.80 66.70 -18.07
CA PHE A 186 -24.09 67.80 -18.72
C PHE A 186 -25.04 68.67 -19.56
N TYR A 187 -24.75 69.97 -19.66
CA TYR A 187 -25.37 70.86 -20.63
C TYR A 187 -24.37 71.89 -21.16
N VAL A 188 -24.64 72.44 -22.34
CA VAL A 188 -23.87 73.54 -22.92
C VAL A 188 -24.74 74.80 -22.99
N GLU A 189 -24.18 75.95 -22.63
CA GLU A 189 -24.79 77.25 -22.90
C GLU A 189 -24.78 77.53 -24.41
N ARG A 190 -25.98 77.67 -24.99
CA ARG A 190 -26.20 77.79 -26.44
C ARG A 190 -25.41 78.93 -27.11
N ASP A 191 -25.22 80.07 -26.44
CA ASP A 191 -24.64 81.28 -27.04
C ASP A 191 -23.13 81.45 -26.74
N THR A 192 -22.62 80.84 -25.66
CA THR A 192 -21.24 80.99 -25.18
C THR A 192 -20.36 79.77 -25.45
N GLY A 193 -20.97 78.59 -25.62
CA GLY A 193 -20.27 77.31 -25.71
C GLY A 193 -19.66 76.81 -24.38
N ASN A 194 -20.06 77.39 -23.24
CA ASN A 194 -19.64 76.93 -21.92
C ASN A 194 -20.33 75.59 -21.60
N LEU A 195 -19.54 74.54 -21.36
CA LEU A 195 -19.98 73.21 -20.93
C LEU A 195 -19.98 73.14 -19.40
N PHE A 196 -21.06 72.64 -18.82
CA PHE A 196 -21.23 72.49 -17.37
C PHE A 196 -21.71 71.09 -16.98
N CYS A 197 -21.32 70.65 -15.78
CA CYS A 197 -21.94 69.54 -15.06
C CYS A 197 -23.04 70.05 -14.10
N THR A 198 -24.16 69.33 -13.99
CA THR A 198 -25.35 69.78 -13.23
C THR A 198 -25.42 69.26 -11.79
N ARG A 199 -24.75 68.15 -11.49
CA ARG A 199 -24.79 67.43 -10.20
C ARG A 199 -23.49 66.65 -9.97
N PRO A 200 -23.22 66.16 -8.75
CA PRO A 200 -22.11 65.23 -8.52
C PRO A 200 -22.24 63.98 -9.39
N VAL A 201 -21.10 63.35 -9.65
CA VAL A 201 -20.95 62.09 -10.36
C VAL A 201 -19.98 61.22 -9.55
N ASP A 202 -20.21 59.91 -9.61
CA ASP A 202 -19.49 58.84 -8.94
C ASP A 202 -18.72 58.08 -10.05
N ARG A 203 -17.42 57.86 -9.85
CA ARG A 203 -16.51 57.27 -10.84
C ARG A 203 -16.65 55.75 -10.89
N GLU A 204 -16.97 55.09 -9.79
CA GLU A 204 -17.29 53.65 -9.75
C GLU A 204 -18.58 53.33 -10.53
N GLU A 205 -19.51 54.27 -10.64
CA GLU A 205 -20.66 54.17 -11.54
C GLU A 205 -20.30 54.57 -12.99
N TYR A 206 -19.50 55.64 -13.20
CA TYR A 206 -19.15 56.13 -14.55
C TYR A 206 -17.70 56.67 -14.68
N GLU A 207 -16.80 55.87 -15.24
CA GLU A 207 -15.40 56.27 -15.51
C GLU A 207 -15.25 57.45 -16.51
N SER A 208 -16.09 57.49 -17.55
CA SER A 208 -16.01 58.53 -18.60
C SER A 208 -17.28 58.64 -19.45
N PHE A 209 -17.46 59.80 -20.09
CA PHE A 209 -18.56 60.11 -21.01
C PHE A 209 -18.03 60.59 -22.38
N GLU A 210 -18.48 59.94 -23.45
CA GLU A 210 -18.23 60.41 -24.83
C GLU A 210 -19.44 61.21 -25.34
N LEU A 211 -19.27 62.54 -25.42
CA LEU A 211 -20.26 63.47 -25.95
C LEU A 211 -19.90 63.93 -27.36
N VAL A 212 -20.90 64.37 -28.11
CA VAL A 212 -20.73 64.99 -29.42
C VAL A 212 -21.29 66.40 -29.38
N ALA A 213 -20.42 67.37 -29.63
CA ALA A 213 -20.77 68.79 -29.73
C ALA A 213 -21.02 69.20 -31.19
N PHE A 214 -22.02 70.06 -31.37
CA PHE A 214 -22.47 70.59 -32.65
C PHE A 214 -22.49 72.13 -32.58
N ALA A 215 -22.04 72.76 -33.66
CA ALA A 215 -22.20 74.19 -33.91
C ALA A 215 -23.21 74.37 -35.06
N THR A 216 -24.30 75.09 -34.82
CA THR A 216 -25.41 75.27 -35.76
C THR A 216 -25.88 76.72 -35.75
N THR A 217 -26.16 77.29 -36.91
CA THR A 217 -26.75 78.64 -37.04
C THR A 217 -28.27 78.61 -36.82
N PRO A 218 -28.94 79.76 -36.54
CA PRO A 218 -30.40 79.83 -36.32
C PRO A 218 -31.25 79.27 -37.48
N ASP A 219 -30.75 79.36 -38.72
CA ASP A 219 -31.35 78.86 -39.95
C ASP A 219 -31.04 77.38 -40.24
N GLY A 220 -30.32 76.70 -39.34
CA GLY A 220 -30.05 75.26 -39.40
C GLY A 220 -28.82 74.87 -40.23
N TYR A 221 -28.04 75.83 -40.72
CA TYR A 221 -26.76 75.56 -41.39
C TYR A 221 -25.68 75.15 -40.38
N THR A 222 -24.93 74.10 -40.69
CA THR A 222 -23.84 73.54 -39.87
C THR A 222 -22.47 74.03 -40.41
N PRO A 223 -21.87 75.10 -39.84
CA PRO A 223 -20.58 75.60 -40.32
C PRO A 223 -19.41 74.64 -40.02
N GLU A 224 -19.55 73.76 -39.03
CA GLU A 224 -18.49 72.85 -38.56
C GLU A 224 -18.90 71.38 -38.61
N TYR A 225 -17.90 70.51 -38.61
CA TYR A 225 -18.11 69.09 -38.32
C TYR A 225 -18.30 68.86 -36.81
N PRO A 226 -19.12 67.88 -36.39
CA PRO A 226 -19.29 67.58 -34.98
C PRO A 226 -17.98 67.20 -34.29
N LEU A 227 -17.79 67.68 -33.07
CA LEU A 227 -16.60 67.45 -32.25
C LEU A 227 -16.91 66.42 -31.16
N THR A 228 -16.21 65.29 -31.17
CA THR A 228 -16.20 64.36 -30.02
C THR A 228 -15.49 65.00 -28.84
N LEU A 229 -16.16 65.06 -27.71
CA LEU A 229 -15.64 65.48 -26.40
C LEU A 229 -15.61 64.25 -25.49
N VAL A 230 -14.46 63.99 -24.86
CA VAL A 230 -14.35 62.94 -23.85
C VAL A 230 -14.25 63.62 -22.49
N ILE A 231 -15.22 63.38 -21.63
CA ILE A 231 -15.20 63.80 -20.24
C ILE A 231 -14.69 62.61 -19.43
N ARG A 232 -13.53 62.74 -18.80
CA ARG A 232 -13.01 61.75 -17.85
C ARG A 232 -13.46 62.15 -16.45
N ILE A 233 -13.93 61.20 -15.66
CA ILE A 233 -14.12 61.41 -14.23
C ILE A 233 -12.78 61.12 -13.54
N GLU A 234 -12.34 62.04 -12.67
CA GLU A 234 -11.14 61.90 -11.85
C GLU A 234 -11.51 61.31 -10.49
N ASP A 235 -10.66 60.37 -10.07
CA ASP A 235 -10.79 59.49 -8.92
C ASP A 235 -10.45 60.20 -7.60
N GLU A 236 -11.31 60.06 -6.61
CA GLU A 236 -11.08 60.47 -5.22
C GLU A 236 -11.05 59.22 -4.32
N ASN A 237 -10.26 59.25 -3.24
CA ASN A 237 -10.09 58.07 -2.36
C ASN A 237 -11.29 57.93 -1.39
N ASP A 238 -12.46 57.50 -1.89
CA ASP A 238 -13.70 57.42 -1.10
C ASP A 238 -14.21 55.99 -0.81
N ASN A 239 -13.74 54.96 -1.54
CA ASN A 239 -14.00 53.58 -1.18
C ASN A 239 -13.02 53.08 -0.10
N TYR A 240 -13.53 52.20 0.76
CA TYR A 240 -12.70 51.53 1.76
C TYR A 240 -12.21 50.19 1.19
N PRO A 241 -10.95 49.79 1.42
CA PRO A 241 -10.47 48.47 1.03
C PRO A 241 -11.21 47.39 1.82
N ILE A 242 -11.93 46.49 1.14
CA ILE A 242 -12.73 45.44 1.78
C ILE A 242 -12.08 44.07 1.63
N PHE A 243 -12.01 43.31 2.74
CA PHE A 243 -11.59 41.90 2.69
C PHE A 243 -12.64 41.06 1.95
N THR A 244 -12.18 40.05 1.19
CA THR A 244 -13.09 39.12 0.49
C THR A 244 -13.88 38.22 1.46
N GLU A 245 -13.34 37.97 2.66
CA GLU A 245 -13.97 37.16 3.72
C GLU A 245 -14.06 37.92 5.04
N THR A 246 -15.18 37.75 5.75
CA THR A 246 -15.40 38.35 7.09
C THR A 246 -14.61 37.65 8.20
N THR A 247 -14.21 36.40 7.98
CA THR A 247 -13.31 35.65 8.88
C THR A 247 -12.56 34.58 8.09
N TYR A 248 -11.23 34.70 8.05
CA TYR A 248 -10.36 33.68 7.48
C TYR A 248 -10.15 32.54 8.47
N THR A 249 -10.04 31.31 7.98
CA THR A 249 -9.61 30.16 8.79
C THR A 249 -8.56 29.37 8.03
N PHE A 250 -7.38 29.24 8.63
CA PHE A 250 -6.25 28.48 8.11
C PHE A 250 -5.83 27.38 9.10
N LYS A 251 -4.90 26.55 8.63
CA LYS A 251 -4.31 25.45 9.39
C LYS A 251 -2.81 25.38 9.15
N VAL A 252 -2.05 24.97 10.15
CA VAL A 252 -0.60 24.77 10.04
C VAL A 252 -0.14 23.71 11.03
N SER A 253 0.73 22.79 10.60
CA SER A 253 1.35 21.79 11.47
C SER A 253 2.27 22.43 12.50
N GLU A 254 2.26 21.97 13.74
CA GLU A 254 3.12 22.52 14.81
C GLU A 254 4.61 22.36 14.52
N ASN A 255 5.01 21.18 14.06
CA ASN A 255 6.38 20.83 13.70
C ASN A 255 6.90 21.54 12.42
N CYS A 256 6.17 22.51 11.88
CA CYS A 256 6.57 23.19 10.65
C CYS A 256 7.82 24.05 10.84
N ARG A 257 8.60 24.20 9.77
CA ARG A 257 9.77 25.09 9.75
C ARG A 257 9.34 26.55 9.83
N VAL A 258 10.21 27.40 10.39
CA VAL A 258 10.09 28.86 10.31
C VAL A 258 9.99 29.30 8.85
N GLY A 259 9.13 30.28 8.56
CA GLY A 259 8.84 30.76 7.22
C GLY A 259 7.85 29.88 6.44
N THR A 260 7.21 28.90 7.08
CA THR A 260 6.12 28.14 6.43
C THR A 260 4.94 29.05 6.17
N THR A 261 4.39 28.98 4.96
CA THR A 261 3.19 29.73 4.57
C THR A 261 1.95 29.07 5.17
N VAL A 262 1.17 29.85 5.92
CA VAL A 262 -0.07 29.42 6.58
C VAL A 262 -1.29 29.64 5.67
N GLY A 263 -1.28 30.74 4.93
CA GLY A 263 -2.38 31.13 4.05
C GLY A 263 -2.17 32.53 3.46
N GLN A 264 -3.12 32.99 2.67
CA GLN A 264 -3.12 34.34 2.09
C GLN A 264 -4.50 34.97 2.28
N VAL A 265 -4.52 36.21 2.76
CA VAL A 265 -5.75 37.01 2.86
C VAL A 265 -5.83 37.95 1.65
N CYS A 266 -7.05 38.19 1.17
CA CYS A 266 -7.32 39.03 0.02
C CYS A 266 -8.26 40.18 0.39
N ALA A 267 -8.01 41.33 -0.20
CA ALA A 267 -8.89 42.48 -0.15
C ALA A 267 -8.94 43.14 -1.53
N THR A 268 -10.03 43.85 -1.79
CA THR A 268 -10.29 44.59 -3.02
C THR A 268 -10.67 46.01 -2.66
N ASP A 269 -10.17 46.95 -3.45
CA ASP A 269 -10.63 48.33 -3.45
C ASP A 269 -11.33 48.64 -4.78
N ARG A 270 -12.14 49.69 -4.81
CA ARG A 270 -12.97 50.05 -5.98
C ARG A 270 -12.50 51.29 -6.73
N ASP A 271 -11.77 52.18 -6.06
CA ASP A 271 -11.08 53.35 -6.63
C ASP A 271 -10.20 52.98 -7.85
N GLU A 272 -9.61 53.96 -8.54
CA GLU A 272 -8.90 53.73 -9.80
C GLU A 272 -7.69 52.79 -9.62
N PRO A 273 -7.61 51.67 -10.38
CA PRO A 273 -6.53 50.70 -10.26
C PRO A 273 -5.16 51.28 -10.63
N ASP A 274 -4.10 50.67 -10.09
CA ASP A 274 -2.68 51.06 -10.28
C ASP A 274 -2.31 52.47 -9.73
N THR A 275 -3.20 53.11 -8.97
CA THR A 275 -2.97 54.39 -8.28
C THR A 275 -2.33 54.21 -6.89
N LEU A 276 -2.38 55.24 -6.05
CA LEU A 276 -2.15 55.10 -4.60
C LEU A 276 -3.42 54.68 -3.86
N HIS A 277 -4.60 55.06 -4.34
CA HIS A 277 -5.88 54.78 -3.70
C HIS A 277 -6.13 53.26 -3.67
N THR A 278 -5.80 52.55 -4.75
CA THR A 278 -5.85 51.07 -4.79
C THR A 278 -4.59 50.36 -4.25
N ARG A 279 -3.61 51.08 -3.68
CA ARG A 279 -2.34 50.48 -3.22
C ARG A 279 -2.44 49.94 -1.80
N LEU A 280 -2.88 48.69 -1.70
CA LEU A 280 -3.16 48.02 -0.43
C LEU A 280 -1.91 47.62 0.37
N ARG A 281 -1.98 47.87 1.67
CA ARG A 281 -1.07 47.34 2.70
C ARG A 281 -1.81 46.52 3.75
N TYR A 282 -1.34 45.30 3.93
CA TYR A 282 -1.83 44.32 4.90
C TYR A 282 -0.96 44.33 6.16
N SER A 283 -1.59 44.13 7.32
CA SER A 283 -0.90 44.07 8.62
C SER A 283 -1.68 43.23 9.64
N ILE A 284 -0.96 42.61 10.57
CA ILE A 284 -1.53 42.03 11.80
C ILE A 284 -1.50 43.14 12.86
N ILE A 285 -2.65 43.47 13.44
CA ILE A 285 -2.76 44.50 14.49
C ILE A 285 -2.90 43.91 15.90
N GLU A 286 -3.32 42.65 16.01
CA GLU A 286 -3.47 41.94 17.27
C GLU A 286 -3.27 40.42 17.04
N GLN A 287 -2.62 39.75 17.98
CA GLN A 287 -2.54 38.29 18.06
C GLN A 287 -3.05 37.87 19.44
N LEU A 288 -3.82 36.79 19.51
CA LEU A 288 -4.23 36.13 20.75
C LEU A 288 -3.80 34.66 20.70
N PRO A 289 -2.97 34.18 21.65
CA PRO A 289 -2.28 34.94 22.72
C PRO A 289 -1.32 36.03 22.20
N ALA A 290 -1.12 37.10 22.97
CA ALA A 290 -0.38 38.30 22.53
C ALA A 290 1.15 38.16 22.49
N SER A 291 1.71 37.15 23.16
CA SER A 291 3.14 36.88 23.21
C SER A 291 3.38 35.36 23.31
N PRO A 292 4.39 34.80 22.62
CA PRO A 292 5.28 35.46 21.64
C PRO A 292 4.56 35.77 20.31
N THR A 293 5.11 36.66 19.48
CA THR A 293 4.60 36.89 18.10
C THR A 293 5.05 35.77 17.17
N LEU A 294 4.10 34.96 16.70
CA LEU A 294 4.36 33.70 15.98
C LEU A 294 4.07 33.77 14.47
N PHE A 295 3.41 34.84 14.03
CA PHE A 295 3.01 35.04 12.64
C PHE A 295 3.45 36.40 12.11
N PHE A 296 3.91 36.39 10.87
CA PHE A 296 4.21 37.59 10.08
C PHE A 296 3.28 37.61 8.87
N MET A 297 2.83 38.80 8.48
CA MET A 297 2.01 39.02 7.28
C MET A 297 2.78 39.89 6.31
N HIS A 298 2.95 39.41 5.08
CA HIS A 298 3.68 40.13 4.05
C HIS A 298 2.89 41.37 3.57
N PRO A 299 3.42 42.60 3.72
CA PRO A 299 2.61 43.81 3.63
C PRO A 299 1.91 44.07 2.31
N THR A 300 2.40 43.60 1.16
CA THR A 300 1.77 43.87 -0.15
C THR A 300 0.99 42.70 -0.73
N THR A 301 1.06 41.50 -0.13
CA THR A 301 0.44 40.29 -0.68
C THR A 301 -0.57 39.63 0.26
N GLY A 302 -0.60 40.00 1.54
CA GLY A 302 -1.49 39.38 2.54
C GLY A 302 -1.10 37.94 2.89
N VAL A 303 0.06 37.45 2.45
CA VAL A 303 0.55 36.10 2.78
C VAL A 303 0.99 36.05 4.24
N ILE A 304 0.47 35.10 5.00
CA ILE A 304 0.82 34.86 6.40
C ILE A 304 1.84 33.73 6.49
N THR A 305 2.94 33.95 7.21
CA THR A 305 4.03 32.99 7.42
C THR A 305 4.39 32.85 8.89
N THR A 306 4.86 31.67 9.30
CA THR A 306 5.36 31.43 10.67
C THR A 306 6.69 32.13 10.93
N THR A 307 6.86 32.78 12.09
CA THR A 307 8.10 33.48 12.51
C THR A 307 8.95 32.70 13.50
N SER A 308 8.38 31.69 14.14
CA SER A 308 9.00 30.92 15.22
C SER A 308 8.77 29.42 15.00
N SER A 309 9.68 28.60 15.52
CA SER A 309 9.55 27.13 15.60
C SER A 309 8.96 26.69 16.94
N GLN A 310 8.13 27.55 17.55
CA GLN A 310 7.46 27.34 18.84
C GLN A 310 5.93 27.26 18.65
N LEU A 311 5.50 26.71 17.52
CA LEU A 311 4.14 26.21 17.41
C LEU A 311 4.14 24.83 18.07
N ASP A 312 3.24 24.66 19.03
CA ASP A 312 3.15 23.56 19.98
C ASP A 312 1.65 23.49 20.34
N ARG A 313 0.99 22.43 19.90
CA ARG A 313 -0.46 22.22 19.99
C ARG A 313 -0.86 21.75 21.38
N GLU A 314 0.02 21.05 22.10
CA GLU A 314 -0.16 20.69 23.51
C GLU A 314 -0.21 21.94 24.40
N LEU A 315 0.50 23.00 24.01
CA LEU A 315 0.47 24.31 24.65
C LEU A 315 -0.69 25.19 24.16
N MET A 316 -0.88 25.33 22.84
CA MET A 316 -1.92 26.16 22.22
C MET A 316 -2.37 25.61 20.85
N ASP A 317 -3.56 25.03 20.81
CA ASP A 317 -4.19 24.47 19.61
C ASP A 317 -4.66 25.53 18.58
N LYS A 318 -4.76 26.80 18.99
CA LYS A 318 -5.44 27.85 18.21
C LYS A 318 -4.93 29.25 18.51
N TYR A 319 -4.75 30.02 17.43
CA TYR A 319 -4.41 31.44 17.46
C TYR A 319 -5.47 32.26 16.74
N GLN A 320 -5.76 33.45 17.27
CA GLN A 320 -6.65 34.43 16.61
C GLN A 320 -5.85 35.69 16.27
N LEU A 321 -5.87 36.07 15.00
CA LEU A 321 -5.26 37.28 14.48
C LEU A 321 -6.36 38.28 14.14
N LYS A 322 -6.19 39.53 14.57
CA LYS A 322 -6.94 40.66 14.04
C LYS A 322 -6.09 41.29 12.95
N ILE A 323 -6.60 41.32 11.74
CA ILE A 323 -5.89 41.76 10.54
C ILE A 323 -6.47 43.07 10.02
N LYS A 324 -5.63 43.93 9.46
CA LYS A 324 -6.00 45.22 8.87
C LYS A 324 -5.47 45.31 7.45
N VAL A 325 -6.32 45.74 6.53
CA VAL A 325 -5.92 46.25 5.21
C VAL A 325 -6.13 47.76 5.18
N GLN A 326 -5.21 48.49 4.55
CA GLN A 326 -5.24 49.94 4.41
C GLN A 326 -4.78 50.33 3.00
N ASP A 327 -5.42 51.31 2.40
CA ASP A 327 -5.06 51.90 1.10
C ASP A 327 -3.81 52.80 1.18
N MET A 328 -3.57 53.64 0.17
CA MET A 328 -2.59 54.73 0.20
C MET A 328 -1.17 54.30 0.58
N ASP A 329 -0.76 53.09 0.20
CA ASP A 329 0.51 52.45 0.59
C ASP A 329 0.70 52.35 2.12
N GLY A 330 -0.39 52.30 2.90
CA GLY A 330 -0.40 52.23 4.35
C GLY A 330 -0.12 53.56 5.07
N GLN A 331 -0.28 54.70 4.38
CA GLN A 331 -0.12 56.02 4.97
C GLN A 331 -1.18 56.33 6.04
N TYR A 332 -0.85 57.21 6.99
CA TYR A 332 -1.66 57.46 8.19
C TYR A 332 -3.08 58.03 7.93
N PHE A 333 -3.30 58.62 6.76
CA PHE A 333 -4.59 59.16 6.32
C PHE A 333 -5.41 58.18 5.47
N GLY A 334 -4.84 57.03 5.12
CA GLY A 334 -5.49 56.04 4.28
C GLY A 334 -6.68 55.34 4.95
N LEU A 335 -7.73 55.04 4.19
CA LEU A 335 -8.89 54.29 4.65
C LEU A 335 -8.50 52.83 4.89
N HIS A 336 -9.15 52.22 5.89
CA HIS A 336 -8.78 50.89 6.34
C HIS A 336 -9.94 50.10 6.91
N THR A 337 -9.87 48.79 6.70
CA THR A 337 -10.84 47.81 7.21
C THR A 337 -10.12 46.76 8.05
N THR A 338 -10.81 46.22 9.05
CA THR A 338 -10.30 45.10 9.85
C THR A 338 -11.14 43.85 9.67
N SER A 339 -10.49 42.68 9.72
CA SER A 339 -11.13 41.37 9.67
C SER A 339 -10.45 40.44 10.70
N ASN A 340 -11.03 39.26 10.91
CA ASN A 340 -10.48 38.24 11.80
C ASN A 340 -9.86 37.11 10.99
N CYS A 341 -8.78 36.53 11.49
CA CYS A 341 -8.15 35.33 10.92
C CYS A 341 -7.86 34.34 12.03
N VAL A 342 -8.35 33.12 11.89
CA VAL A 342 -8.18 32.02 12.84
C VAL A 342 -7.15 31.04 12.26
N ILE A 343 -6.12 30.72 13.03
CA ILE A 343 -5.13 29.71 12.68
C ILE A 343 -5.27 28.58 13.68
N ASN A 344 -5.67 27.40 13.20
CA ASN A 344 -5.70 26.19 14.02
C ASN A 344 -4.38 25.43 13.81
N ILE A 345 -3.80 24.91 14.87
CA ILE A 345 -2.59 24.11 14.82
C ILE A 345 -2.98 22.65 14.56
N GLU A 346 -2.34 22.01 13.60
CA GLU A 346 -2.52 20.58 13.30
C GLU A 346 -1.49 19.74 14.06
N ASP A 347 -2.02 18.66 14.63
CA ASP A 347 -1.37 17.68 15.50
C ASP A 347 -0.32 16.84 14.75
N ALA A 348 0.88 16.77 15.30
CA ALA A 348 1.98 15.92 14.85
C ALA A 348 2.41 14.96 15.97
N ASN A 349 2.83 13.75 15.60
CA ASN A 349 3.38 12.80 16.56
C ASN A 349 4.80 13.20 16.97
N ASP A 350 4.91 14.08 17.97
CA ASP A 350 6.18 14.54 18.55
C ASP A 350 6.35 14.18 20.04
N HIS A 351 5.28 13.79 20.73
CA HIS A 351 5.35 13.12 22.01
C HIS A 351 5.47 11.59 21.85
N LEU A 352 5.67 10.88 22.96
CA LEU A 352 5.73 9.42 22.98
C LEU A 352 4.82 8.89 24.08
N PRO A 353 4.22 7.70 23.92
CA PRO A 353 3.37 7.08 24.92
C PRO A 353 4.26 6.65 26.08
N THR A 354 3.97 7.21 27.24
CA THR A 354 4.74 6.99 28.47
C THR A 354 4.00 6.08 29.42
N PHE A 355 4.67 5.05 29.92
CA PHE A 355 4.10 4.22 30.98
C PHE A 355 4.01 5.02 32.28
N THR A 356 2.83 4.98 32.93
CA THR A 356 2.62 5.59 34.26
C THR A 356 3.53 5.02 35.35
N ARG A 357 4.06 3.80 35.15
CA ARG A 357 5.02 3.11 36.02
C ARG A 357 6.09 2.40 35.18
N SER A 358 7.32 2.35 35.69
CA SER A 358 8.45 1.63 35.06
C SER A 358 8.37 0.11 35.23
N SER A 359 7.62 -0.38 36.21
CA SER A 359 7.38 -1.80 36.45
C SER A 359 5.95 -2.08 36.94
N TYR A 360 5.47 -3.27 36.60
CA TYR A 360 4.16 -3.80 36.99
C TYR A 360 4.31 -5.22 37.54
N VAL A 361 3.37 -5.62 38.40
CA VAL A 361 3.28 -6.98 38.92
C VAL A 361 1.86 -7.47 38.68
N ALA A 362 1.73 -8.69 38.17
CA ALA A 362 0.47 -9.41 38.01
C ALA A 362 0.62 -10.81 38.62
N SER A 363 -0.50 -11.43 38.96
CA SER A 363 -0.53 -12.86 39.28
C SER A 363 -1.60 -13.57 38.46
N VAL A 364 -1.38 -14.86 38.23
CA VAL A 364 -2.31 -15.72 37.50
C VAL A 364 -2.18 -17.14 38.01
N GLU A 365 -3.31 -17.78 38.29
CA GLU A 365 -3.37 -19.21 38.53
C GLU A 365 -2.81 -19.97 37.31
N GLU A 366 -2.11 -21.06 37.57
CA GLU A 366 -1.64 -21.94 36.50
C GLU A 366 -2.78 -22.62 35.73
N ASN A 367 -2.47 -23.24 34.59
CA ASN A 367 -3.41 -23.89 33.69
C ASN A 367 -4.55 -23.01 33.11
N ARG A 368 -4.63 -21.71 33.48
CA ARG A 368 -5.59 -20.75 32.91
C ARG A 368 -5.21 -20.34 31.49
N ILE A 369 -6.23 -20.19 30.63
CA ILE A 369 -6.12 -19.80 29.22
C ILE A 369 -7.20 -18.73 28.94
N ASP A 370 -6.92 -17.81 28.02
CA ASP A 370 -7.78 -16.69 27.59
C ASP A 370 -8.23 -15.79 28.76
N VAL A 371 -7.36 -15.64 29.76
CA VAL A 371 -7.54 -14.74 30.90
C VAL A 371 -6.74 -13.44 30.73
N GLU A 372 -7.39 -12.31 31.00
CA GLU A 372 -6.75 -11.01 31.20
C GLU A 372 -6.06 -11.01 32.57
N ILE A 373 -4.77 -10.63 32.62
CA ILE A 373 -3.98 -10.62 33.86
C ILE A 373 -3.53 -9.22 34.30
N LEU A 374 -3.50 -8.26 33.36
CA LEU A 374 -3.09 -6.88 33.66
C LEU A 374 -3.59 -5.90 32.58
N ARG A 375 -4.03 -4.72 33.03
CA ARG A 375 -4.20 -3.51 32.20
C ARG A 375 -3.08 -2.53 32.47
N ILE A 376 -2.51 -1.98 31.40
CA ILE A 376 -1.36 -1.08 31.45
C ILE A 376 -1.75 0.25 30.80
N ALA A 377 -1.95 1.28 31.63
CA ALA A 377 -2.23 2.63 31.15
C ALA A 377 -0.97 3.36 30.71
N VAL A 378 -1.07 4.09 29.61
CA VAL A 378 -0.04 4.97 29.07
C VAL A 378 -0.57 6.39 28.92
N GLU A 379 0.29 7.37 29.17
CA GLU A 379 0.03 8.79 28.96
C GLU A 379 0.74 9.26 27.70
N ASP A 380 -0.05 9.77 26.76
CA ASP A 380 0.41 10.45 25.55
C ASP A 380 -0.30 11.80 25.47
N LYS A 381 0.41 12.84 24.99
CA LYS A 381 -0.09 14.22 24.98
C LYS A 381 -0.67 14.65 23.64
N ASP A 382 -0.33 13.95 22.56
CA ASP A 382 -0.87 14.12 21.23
C ASP A 382 -2.42 14.08 21.25
N LEU A 383 -3.06 14.61 20.20
CA LEU A 383 -4.51 14.76 20.15
C LEU A 383 -5.24 13.42 20.31
N ILE A 384 -6.08 13.34 21.34
CA ILE A 384 -6.80 12.13 21.71
C ILE A 384 -7.62 11.53 20.55
N ASN A 385 -7.59 10.20 20.43
CA ASN A 385 -8.19 9.36 19.37
C ASN A 385 -7.56 9.44 17.96
N THR A 386 -6.49 10.24 17.74
CA THR A 386 -5.71 10.20 16.49
C THR A 386 -4.79 8.97 16.44
N ALA A 387 -4.17 8.71 15.28
CA ALA A 387 -3.10 7.71 15.15
C ALA A 387 -1.80 8.13 15.86
N ASN A 388 -1.65 9.42 16.15
CA ASN A 388 -0.54 9.96 16.93
C ASN A 388 -0.72 9.52 18.40
N TRP A 389 -1.91 9.72 18.99
CA TRP A 389 -2.19 9.30 20.38
C TRP A 389 -2.36 7.78 20.59
N ARG A 390 -2.81 7.01 19.59
CA ARG A 390 -3.11 5.57 19.77
C ARG A 390 -1.86 4.72 19.98
N ALA A 391 -1.87 3.93 21.05
CA ALA A 391 -0.80 3.06 21.48
C ALA A 391 -0.85 1.68 20.80
N ASN A 392 0.34 1.15 20.49
CA ASN A 392 0.58 -0.17 19.96
C ASN A 392 1.61 -0.87 20.87
N PHE A 393 1.15 -1.88 21.62
CA PHE A 393 1.96 -2.59 22.59
C PHE A 393 2.64 -3.81 21.98
N THR A 394 3.88 -4.07 22.38
CA THR A 394 4.67 -5.22 21.95
C THR A 394 5.34 -5.91 23.15
N ILE A 395 5.50 -7.23 23.09
CA ILE A 395 6.29 -7.99 24.06
C ILE A 395 7.66 -8.22 23.45
N LEU A 396 8.71 -7.74 24.12
CA LEU A 396 10.08 -7.69 23.63
C LEU A 396 10.92 -8.89 24.09
N LYS A 397 10.68 -9.37 25.32
CA LYS A 397 11.41 -10.46 25.99
C LYS A 397 10.55 -11.16 27.03
N GLY A 398 10.89 -12.39 27.39
CA GLY A 398 10.23 -13.17 28.45
C GLY A 398 9.01 -13.97 27.99
N ASN A 399 8.78 -14.04 26.68
CA ASN A 399 7.64 -14.72 26.05
C ASN A 399 8.11 -15.69 24.95
N GLU A 400 9.25 -16.34 25.15
CA GLU A 400 9.92 -17.20 24.18
C GLU A 400 9.03 -18.39 23.75
N ASN A 401 8.23 -18.89 24.69
CA ASN A 401 7.29 -20.00 24.49
C ASN A 401 5.93 -19.53 23.93
N GLY A 402 5.68 -18.22 23.86
CA GLY A 402 4.42 -17.63 23.39
C GLY A 402 3.22 -17.89 24.31
N ASN A 403 3.42 -17.83 25.64
CA ASN A 403 2.33 -17.95 26.62
C ASN A 403 1.48 -16.69 26.72
N PHE A 404 2.05 -15.53 26.42
CA PHE A 404 1.40 -14.23 26.60
C PHE A 404 1.08 -13.54 25.26
N LYS A 405 0.02 -12.73 25.27
CA LYS A 405 -0.34 -11.82 24.19
C LYS A 405 -0.73 -10.47 24.81
N ILE A 406 -0.26 -9.38 24.21
CA ILE A 406 -0.71 -8.03 24.57
C ILE A 406 -1.52 -7.44 23.41
N VAL A 407 -2.59 -6.72 23.72
CA VAL A 407 -3.45 -6.01 22.75
C VAL A 407 -3.86 -4.66 23.31
N THR A 408 -4.01 -3.64 22.45
CA THR A 408 -4.54 -2.34 22.88
C THR A 408 -6.06 -2.37 22.97
N ASP A 409 -6.63 -1.82 24.05
CA ASP A 409 -8.04 -1.48 24.13
C ASP A 409 -8.30 -0.18 23.33
N PRO A 410 -9.04 -0.20 22.20
CA PRO A 410 -9.21 0.98 21.35
C PRO A 410 -10.07 2.08 21.99
N LYS A 411 -10.66 1.86 23.18
CA LYS A 411 -11.45 2.85 23.90
C LYS A 411 -10.67 3.56 25.01
N THR A 412 -9.78 2.84 25.70
CA THR A 412 -9.01 3.37 26.84
C THR A 412 -7.53 3.59 26.53
N ASN A 413 -7.05 3.11 25.37
CA ASN A 413 -5.64 3.10 24.97
C ASN A 413 -4.72 2.25 25.88
N GLU A 414 -5.32 1.40 26.73
CA GLU A 414 -4.60 0.54 27.66
C GLU A 414 -4.09 -0.73 26.99
N GLY A 415 -2.90 -1.19 27.39
CA GLY A 415 -2.37 -2.49 27.01
C GLY A 415 -2.99 -3.58 27.88
N ILE A 416 -3.83 -4.44 27.28
CA ILE A 416 -4.41 -5.62 27.92
C ILE A 416 -3.46 -6.80 27.71
N LEU A 417 -2.85 -7.28 28.79
CA LEU A 417 -1.99 -8.47 28.78
C LEU A 417 -2.82 -9.71 29.14
N CYS A 418 -2.78 -10.72 28.26
CA CYS A 418 -3.55 -11.96 28.37
C CYS A 418 -2.64 -13.20 28.31
N VAL A 419 -3.08 -14.29 28.93
CA VAL A 419 -2.48 -15.63 28.81
C VAL A 419 -3.18 -16.41 27.70
N ILE A 420 -2.43 -16.85 26.68
CA ILE A 420 -2.92 -17.59 25.50
C ILE A 420 -2.41 -19.03 25.42
N LYS A 421 -1.46 -19.42 26.28
CA LYS A 421 -1.10 -20.82 26.55
C LYS A 421 -0.91 -20.96 28.06
N PRO A 422 -1.33 -22.10 28.66
CA PRO A 422 -1.25 -22.28 30.09
C PRO A 422 0.20 -22.14 30.59
N LEU A 423 0.32 -21.71 31.84
CA LEU A 423 1.55 -21.78 32.62
C LEU A 423 1.47 -23.00 33.54
N ASN A 424 2.61 -23.51 33.97
CA ASN A 424 2.75 -24.56 34.98
C ASN A 424 3.68 -24.02 36.09
N TYR A 425 3.26 -24.16 37.35
CA TYR A 425 3.93 -23.58 38.50
C TYR A 425 5.22 -24.32 38.85
N GLU A 426 5.17 -25.66 38.82
CA GLU A 426 6.27 -26.59 39.11
C GLU A 426 7.45 -26.38 38.15
N GLU A 427 7.18 -26.04 36.88
CA GLU A 427 8.18 -25.62 35.90
C GLU A 427 8.69 -24.19 36.18
N LYS A 428 7.78 -23.22 36.39
CA LYS A 428 8.17 -21.80 36.44
C LYS A 428 7.21 -20.89 37.21
N GLN A 429 7.46 -20.78 38.51
CA GLN A 429 6.74 -19.92 39.47
C GLN A 429 6.73 -18.40 39.16
N GLN A 430 7.71 -17.89 38.41
CA GLN A 430 7.79 -16.45 38.06
C GLN A 430 8.35 -16.21 36.66
N MET A 431 7.74 -15.27 35.94
CA MET A 431 8.16 -14.83 34.61
C MET A 431 8.31 -13.31 34.57
N THR A 432 9.40 -12.83 33.96
CA THR A 432 9.63 -11.39 33.77
C THR A 432 9.57 -11.05 32.29
N LEU A 433 8.57 -10.27 31.92
CA LEU A 433 8.35 -9.75 30.57
C LEU A 433 8.98 -8.38 30.45
N GLN A 434 9.59 -8.07 29.30
CA GLN A 434 9.86 -6.68 28.91
C GLN A 434 8.86 -6.30 27.83
N ILE A 435 8.04 -5.28 28.08
CA ILE A 435 7.06 -4.76 27.12
C ILE A 435 7.53 -3.41 26.57
N GLY A 436 7.15 -3.11 25.33
CA GLY A 436 7.37 -1.82 24.68
C GLY A 436 6.07 -1.22 24.19
N VAL A 437 6.00 0.11 24.13
CA VAL A 437 4.88 0.86 23.56
C VAL A 437 5.38 1.91 22.56
N VAL A 438 4.71 1.97 21.42
CA VAL A 438 4.87 2.98 20.37
C VAL A 438 3.48 3.42 19.88
N ASN A 439 3.40 4.43 19.03
CA ASN A 439 2.12 4.86 18.44
C ASN A 439 1.78 4.09 17.17
N GLU A 440 0.55 4.24 16.67
CA GLU A 440 0.17 3.79 15.32
C GLU A 440 0.87 4.61 14.22
N ALA A 441 1.04 5.92 14.45
CA ALA A 441 1.72 6.85 13.54
C ALA A 441 3.26 6.84 13.71
N PRO A 442 4.04 7.18 12.67
CA PRO A 442 5.47 7.40 12.79
C PRO A 442 5.80 8.73 13.49
N TYR A 443 6.83 8.71 14.35
CA TYR A 443 7.35 9.89 15.05
C TYR A 443 7.96 10.93 14.11
N VAL A 444 7.82 12.21 14.49
CA VAL A 444 8.43 13.35 13.80
C VAL A 444 9.30 14.16 14.76
N GLY A 445 10.40 14.72 14.25
CA GLY A 445 11.26 15.64 15.01
C GLY A 445 12.28 14.98 15.93
N SER A 446 12.46 15.53 17.13
CA SER A 446 13.53 15.13 18.07
C SER A 446 13.19 13.91 18.94
N ALA A 447 11.96 13.39 18.82
CA ALA A 447 11.51 12.10 19.36
C ALA A 447 12.26 10.93 18.70
N ARG A 448 13.55 10.79 19.01
CA ARG A 448 14.37 9.66 18.57
C ARG A 448 13.74 8.36 19.07
N SER A 449 13.78 7.32 18.23
CA SER A 449 13.03 6.05 18.32
C SER A 449 13.39 5.13 19.50
N ALA A 450 13.59 5.68 20.69
CA ALA A 450 13.59 4.95 21.95
C ALA A 450 12.13 4.66 22.34
N MET A 451 11.56 3.61 21.74
CA MET A 451 10.33 2.97 22.22
C MET A 451 10.37 2.86 23.74
N ASN A 452 9.36 3.40 24.41
CA ASN A 452 9.32 3.35 25.88
C ASN A 452 9.12 1.89 26.30
N THR A 453 9.78 1.45 27.39
CA THR A 453 9.68 0.06 27.86
C THR A 453 9.45 -0.03 29.36
N ALA A 454 8.59 -0.95 29.76
CA ALA A 454 8.35 -1.32 31.15
C ALA A 454 8.63 -2.81 31.38
N THR A 455 8.88 -3.19 32.62
CA THR A 455 8.95 -4.61 33.01
C THR A 455 7.64 -5.06 33.65
N VAL A 456 7.19 -6.27 33.34
CA VAL A 456 6.02 -6.89 33.98
C VAL A 456 6.47 -8.20 34.59
N THR A 457 6.37 -8.33 35.90
CA THR A 457 6.60 -9.58 36.61
C THR A 457 5.26 -10.29 36.79
N VAL A 458 5.13 -11.47 36.20
CA VAL A 458 3.97 -12.36 36.36
C VAL A 458 4.36 -13.44 37.36
N ASN A 459 3.65 -13.48 38.48
CA ASN A 459 3.75 -14.57 39.46
C ASN A 459 2.72 -15.64 39.09
N VAL A 460 3.13 -16.89 39.00
CA VAL A 460 2.20 -18.01 38.84
C VAL A 460 1.71 -18.41 40.23
N GLU A 461 0.41 -18.57 40.39
CA GLU A 461 -0.21 -19.09 41.62
C GLU A 461 -0.46 -20.59 41.44
N ASN A 462 0.04 -21.39 42.37
CA ASN A 462 -0.11 -22.85 42.36
C ASN A 462 -1.59 -23.26 42.51
N GLN A 463 -2.01 -24.24 41.72
CA GLN A 463 -3.26 -24.95 41.84
C GLN A 463 -2.94 -26.41 42.16
N ASP A 464 -3.50 -26.93 43.26
CA ASP A 464 -3.36 -28.34 43.66
C ASP A 464 -3.98 -29.26 42.57
N GLU A 465 -3.13 -29.82 41.71
CA GLU A 465 -3.47 -30.67 40.58
C GLU A 465 -3.80 -32.11 41.01
N GLY A 466 -4.14 -32.95 40.03
CA GLY A 466 -4.17 -34.40 40.23
C GLY A 466 -2.80 -35.03 39.98
N PRO A 467 -2.66 -36.35 40.19
CA PRO A 467 -1.41 -37.03 39.83
C PRO A 467 -1.16 -36.91 38.32
N GLU A 468 0.06 -36.59 37.91
CA GLU A 468 0.47 -36.51 36.51
C GLU A 468 0.96 -37.87 35.99
N CYS A 469 0.50 -38.21 34.79
CA CYS A 469 0.88 -39.41 34.04
C CYS A 469 1.92 -39.06 32.98
N SER A 470 3.14 -38.72 33.40
CA SER A 470 4.25 -38.35 32.52
C SER A 470 5.37 -39.40 32.49
N PRO A 471 5.81 -39.88 31.30
CA PRO A 471 5.21 -39.68 29.99
C PRO A 471 3.88 -40.46 29.84
N ALA A 472 2.96 -39.95 29.02
CA ALA A 472 1.65 -40.55 28.78
C ALA A 472 1.70 -42.01 28.26
N VAL A 473 2.82 -42.39 27.61
CA VAL A 473 3.14 -43.77 27.26
C VAL A 473 4.50 -44.14 27.86
N GLN A 474 4.51 -45.12 28.76
CA GLN A 474 5.73 -45.77 29.24
C GLN A 474 5.88 -47.14 28.55
N THR A 475 7.10 -47.63 28.36
CA THR A 475 7.34 -48.96 27.76
C THR A 475 8.24 -49.82 28.63
N ILE A 476 7.85 -51.07 28.84
CA ILE A 476 8.65 -52.06 29.58
C ILE A 476 8.96 -53.27 28.72
N ARG A 477 10.09 -53.93 29.00
CA ARG A 477 10.50 -55.15 28.30
C ARG A 477 10.21 -56.37 29.17
N ILE A 478 9.35 -57.27 28.69
CA ILE A 478 9.03 -58.55 29.32
C ILE A 478 9.14 -59.63 28.25
N LYS A 479 10.04 -60.59 28.46
CA LYS A 479 10.20 -61.77 27.59
C LYS A 479 8.93 -62.61 27.60
N GLU A 480 8.50 -63.13 26.46
CA GLU A 480 7.46 -64.17 26.41
C GLU A 480 7.80 -65.36 27.34
N ASN A 481 6.78 -66.09 27.78
CA ASN A 481 6.94 -67.21 28.72
C ASN A 481 7.60 -66.86 30.08
N SER A 482 7.69 -65.56 30.44
CA SER A 482 8.11 -65.12 31.78
C SER A 482 7.26 -65.79 32.87
N PRO A 483 7.85 -66.30 33.98
CA PRO A 483 7.11 -67.11 34.94
C PRO A 483 5.92 -66.38 35.57
N VAL A 484 4.77 -67.05 35.65
CA VAL A 484 3.57 -66.51 36.31
C VAL A 484 3.89 -66.14 37.77
N ARG A 485 3.34 -65.02 38.24
CA ARG A 485 3.62 -64.34 39.52
C ARG A 485 4.98 -63.62 39.63
N THR A 486 5.75 -63.48 38.54
CA THR A 486 6.87 -62.51 38.54
C THR A 486 6.34 -61.07 38.59
N LYS A 487 7.03 -60.21 39.36
CA LYS A 487 6.71 -58.79 39.54
C LYS A 487 7.70 -57.93 38.77
N PHE A 488 7.18 -57.03 37.95
CA PHE A 488 7.92 -56.06 37.14
C PHE A 488 7.55 -54.63 37.56
N ASN A 489 8.43 -53.67 37.26
CA ASN A 489 8.07 -52.26 37.30
C ASN A 489 6.92 -52.02 36.31
N GLY A 490 5.83 -51.42 36.78
CA GLY A 490 4.71 -51.02 35.93
C GLY A 490 4.73 -49.52 35.69
N TYR A 491 3.55 -48.95 35.46
CA TYR A 491 3.40 -47.51 35.24
C TYR A 491 3.52 -46.75 36.56
N LYS A 492 4.31 -45.68 36.58
CA LYS A 492 4.38 -44.73 37.70
C LYS A 492 3.79 -43.39 37.28
N ALA A 493 2.87 -42.90 38.12
CA ALA A 493 2.41 -41.52 38.14
C ALA A 493 3.04 -40.81 39.35
N TYR A 494 3.06 -39.48 39.31
CA TYR A 494 3.64 -38.64 40.33
C TYR A 494 2.69 -37.47 40.60
N ASP A 495 2.55 -37.09 41.86
CA ASP A 495 1.88 -35.87 42.31
C ASP A 495 2.84 -34.70 42.00
N PRO A 496 2.46 -33.72 41.13
CA PRO A 496 3.36 -32.64 40.69
C PRO A 496 3.97 -31.84 41.85
N GLU A 497 3.12 -31.43 42.80
CA GLU A 497 3.39 -30.52 43.90
C GLU A 497 4.42 -31.09 44.86
N THR A 498 4.30 -32.39 45.17
CA THR A 498 5.23 -33.10 46.06
C THR A 498 6.35 -33.83 45.30
N SER A 499 6.25 -33.93 43.98
CA SER A 499 7.07 -34.80 43.11
C SER A 499 7.11 -36.26 43.61
N SER A 500 6.07 -36.72 44.31
CA SER A 500 6.04 -38.01 44.99
C SER A 500 5.11 -39.00 44.31
N SER A 501 5.44 -40.29 44.42
CA SER A 501 4.52 -41.39 44.07
C SER A 501 3.87 -42.03 45.31
N SER A 502 3.98 -41.40 46.48
CA SER A 502 3.26 -41.81 47.69
C SER A 502 1.78 -41.48 47.59
N ASP A 503 0.92 -42.27 48.24
CA ASP A 503 -0.53 -42.05 48.33
C ASP A 503 -1.35 -42.14 47.02
N ILE A 504 -0.69 -42.27 45.86
CA ILE A 504 -1.33 -42.59 44.58
C ILE A 504 -1.74 -44.07 44.54
N ARG A 505 -2.99 -44.34 44.18
CA ARG A 505 -3.52 -45.68 43.93
C ARG A 505 -3.64 -45.98 42.45
N TYR A 506 -3.41 -47.22 42.06
CA TYR A 506 -3.36 -47.66 40.67
C TYR A 506 -4.45 -48.68 40.35
N LYS A 507 -5.09 -48.54 39.20
CA LYS A 507 -6.14 -49.45 38.72
C LYS A 507 -5.99 -49.73 37.23
N LYS A 508 -6.03 -51.01 36.87
CA LYS A 508 -6.05 -51.45 35.46
C LYS A 508 -7.41 -51.12 34.83
N LEU A 509 -7.42 -50.41 33.71
CA LEU A 509 -8.64 -50.08 32.94
C LEU A 509 -8.84 -51.01 31.75
N SER A 510 -7.82 -51.15 30.89
CA SER A 510 -7.85 -52.01 29.70
C SER A 510 -6.67 -52.97 29.68
N ASP A 511 -6.95 -54.23 29.38
CA ASP A 511 -6.00 -55.34 29.27
C ASP A 511 -6.63 -56.43 28.39
N PRO A 512 -6.45 -56.37 27.05
CA PRO A 512 -7.20 -57.19 26.09
C PRO A 512 -7.22 -58.70 26.36
N GLU A 513 -6.11 -59.27 26.82
CA GLU A 513 -5.91 -60.71 27.03
C GLU A 513 -5.96 -61.13 28.52
N GLY A 514 -6.03 -60.16 29.43
CA GLY A 514 -6.06 -60.42 30.87
C GLY A 514 -4.74 -60.98 31.44
N TRP A 515 -3.60 -60.79 30.76
CA TRP A 515 -2.32 -61.41 31.16
C TRP A 515 -1.70 -60.83 32.43
N VAL A 516 -2.07 -59.60 32.81
CA VAL A 516 -1.39 -58.84 33.86
C VAL A 516 -2.34 -58.27 34.90
N THR A 517 -1.84 -58.13 36.12
CA THR A 517 -2.51 -57.41 37.21
C THR A 517 -1.61 -56.29 37.72
N VAL A 518 -2.21 -55.15 38.08
CA VAL A 518 -1.49 -53.99 38.63
C VAL A 518 -1.67 -53.98 40.15
N ASP A 519 -0.58 -53.80 40.87
CA ASP A 519 -0.52 -53.61 42.32
C ASP A 519 -1.09 -52.24 42.69
N GLU A 520 -2.16 -52.22 43.49
CA GLU A 520 -2.92 -51.00 43.79
C GLU A 520 -2.10 -49.89 44.46
N ASN A 521 -1.03 -50.23 45.20
CA ASN A 521 -0.25 -49.26 45.97
C ASN A 521 1.11 -48.93 45.33
N SER A 522 1.66 -49.83 44.50
CA SER A 522 2.99 -49.64 43.92
C SER A 522 3.02 -49.47 42.39
N GLY A 523 1.86 -49.46 41.73
CA GLY A 523 1.73 -49.36 40.26
C GLY A 523 2.41 -50.48 39.49
N SER A 524 2.93 -51.49 40.20
CA SER A 524 3.80 -52.53 39.67
C SER A 524 2.99 -53.65 39.06
N ILE A 525 3.54 -54.32 38.07
CA ILE A 525 2.83 -55.35 37.31
C ILE A 525 3.21 -56.73 37.80
N VAL A 526 2.22 -57.59 37.94
CA VAL A 526 2.38 -59.02 38.22
C VAL A 526 1.80 -59.80 37.05
N ILE A 527 2.58 -60.76 36.54
CA ILE A 527 2.15 -61.66 35.46
C ILE A 527 1.12 -62.66 36.01
N LEU A 528 -0.08 -62.68 35.44
CA LEU A 528 -1.18 -63.59 35.80
C LEU A 528 -1.26 -64.81 34.86
N ARG A 529 -0.90 -64.63 33.58
CA ARG A 529 -0.81 -65.68 32.55
C ARG A 529 0.47 -65.49 31.76
N SER A 530 1.02 -66.56 31.19
CA SER A 530 2.16 -66.44 30.26
C SER A 530 1.83 -65.46 29.14
N LEU A 531 2.71 -64.47 28.91
CA LEU A 531 2.60 -63.60 27.75
C LEU A 531 2.97 -64.42 26.51
N ASP A 532 2.15 -64.27 25.47
CA ASP A 532 2.25 -64.92 24.17
C ASP A 532 2.40 -63.83 23.11
N ARG A 533 3.52 -63.81 22.40
CA ARG A 533 3.87 -62.74 21.47
C ARG A 533 3.09 -62.83 20.15
N GLU A 534 2.61 -64.01 19.81
CA GLU A 534 1.89 -64.33 18.58
C GLU A 534 0.36 -64.10 18.70
N ALA A 535 -0.12 -63.61 19.85
CA ALA A 535 -1.52 -63.29 20.08
C ALA A 535 -2.06 -62.19 19.15
N GLU A 536 -3.29 -62.36 18.65
CA GLU A 536 -3.95 -61.49 17.67
C GLU A 536 -4.10 -60.02 18.13
N THR A 537 -4.14 -59.79 19.44
CA THR A 537 -4.26 -58.44 20.03
C THR A 537 -2.96 -57.64 20.05
N ILE A 538 -1.79 -58.28 19.88
CA ILE A 538 -0.50 -57.59 19.81
C ILE A 538 -0.33 -56.95 18.44
N ARG A 539 -0.01 -55.65 18.42
CA ARG A 539 0.33 -54.91 17.19
C ARG A 539 1.76 -54.42 17.24
N ASN A 540 2.50 -54.61 16.15
CA ASN A 540 3.92 -54.21 16.03
C ASN A 540 4.83 -54.76 17.16
N GLY A 541 4.47 -55.88 17.81
CA GLY A 541 5.19 -56.43 18.96
C GLY A 541 4.99 -55.69 20.28
N ILE A 542 3.99 -54.81 20.37
CA ILE A 542 3.65 -54.06 21.59
C ILE A 542 2.26 -54.48 22.08
N TYR A 543 2.20 -54.92 23.34
CA TYR A 543 0.96 -55.18 24.07
C TYR A 543 0.63 -53.98 24.97
N ASN A 544 -0.40 -53.21 24.61
CA ASN A 544 -0.77 -52.00 25.33
C ASN A 544 -1.84 -52.29 26.40
N ILE A 545 -1.55 -51.88 27.64
CA ILE A 545 -2.52 -51.81 28.73
C ILE A 545 -2.73 -50.35 29.17
N THR A 546 -3.91 -50.02 29.68
CA THR A 546 -4.16 -48.69 30.26
C THR A 546 -4.34 -48.78 31.77
N ILE A 547 -3.69 -47.85 32.47
CA ILE A 547 -3.61 -47.77 33.92
C ILE A 547 -4.11 -46.40 34.35
N LEU A 548 -5.12 -46.39 35.22
CA LEU A 548 -5.60 -45.21 35.93
C LEU A 548 -4.78 -45.07 37.21
N ALA A 549 -4.21 -43.90 37.44
CA ALA A 549 -3.69 -43.48 38.73
C ALA A 549 -4.69 -42.49 39.36
N SER A 550 -4.90 -42.60 40.67
CA SER A 550 -5.82 -41.74 41.44
C SER A 550 -5.21 -41.34 42.77
N ASP A 551 -5.33 -40.08 43.16
CA ASP A 551 -4.89 -39.58 44.47
C ASP A 551 -5.88 -39.90 45.61
N LYS A 552 -5.73 -39.20 46.74
CA LYS A 552 -6.62 -39.29 47.91
C LYS A 552 -7.96 -38.58 47.69
N ASP A 553 -7.97 -37.51 46.91
CA ASP A 553 -9.11 -36.59 46.73
C ASP A 553 -10.00 -36.99 45.54
N GLY A 554 -9.56 -37.98 44.75
CA GLY A 554 -10.30 -38.59 43.66
C GLY A 554 -9.98 -38.02 42.28
N ARG A 555 -8.94 -37.19 42.16
CA ARG A 555 -8.39 -36.73 40.87
C ARG A 555 -7.61 -37.88 40.24
N THR A 556 -7.64 -37.98 38.91
CA THR A 556 -7.10 -39.14 38.21
C THR A 556 -6.39 -38.81 36.91
N CYS A 557 -5.28 -39.50 36.61
CA CYS A 557 -4.68 -39.52 35.27
C CYS A 557 -4.68 -40.93 34.68
N THR A 558 -4.61 -41.01 33.35
CA THR A 558 -4.53 -42.30 32.64
C THR A 558 -3.21 -42.39 31.88
N GLY A 559 -2.39 -43.38 32.25
CA GLY A 559 -1.18 -43.76 31.54
C GLY A 559 -1.39 -44.99 30.66
N THR A 560 -0.69 -45.05 29.53
CA THR A 560 -0.57 -46.29 28.74
C THR A 560 0.77 -46.94 29.04
N LEU A 561 0.78 -48.26 29.23
CA LEU A 561 1.99 -49.04 29.32
C LEU A 561 2.08 -50.02 28.15
N GLY A 562 3.09 -49.82 27.30
CA GLY A 562 3.44 -50.76 26.24
C GLY A 562 4.38 -51.83 26.77
N ILE A 563 3.89 -53.07 26.89
CA ILE A 563 4.73 -54.23 27.17
C ILE A 563 5.29 -54.74 25.84
N VAL A 564 6.61 -54.85 25.75
CA VAL A 564 7.33 -55.25 24.54
C VAL A 564 8.16 -56.48 24.82
N ASP A 565 8.08 -57.49 23.96
CA ASP A 565 8.98 -58.63 24.01
C ASP A 565 10.33 -58.26 23.37
N PRO A 566 11.48 -58.40 24.09
CA PRO A 566 12.80 -58.19 23.51
C PRO A 566 13.22 -59.22 22.44
N ASP A 567 12.59 -60.39 22.36
CA ASP A 567 12.96 -61.44 21.41
C ASP A 567 12.46 -61.14 19.97
N GLU A 568 12.73 -62.03 19.02
CA GLU A 568 12.10 -62.05 17.69
C GLU A 568 11.02 -63.14 17.59
N PRO A 569 9.99 -63.00 16.71
CA PRO A 569 8.90 -63.97 16.64
C PRO A 569 9.44 -65.36 16.31
N ILE A 570 9.24 -66.33 17.20
CA ILE A 570 9.89 -67.65 17.14
C ILE A 570 9.55 -68.35 15.82
N HIS A 571 8.30 -68.25 15.38
CA HIS A 571 7.78 -68.80 14.11
C HIS A 571 7.71 -67.75 12.99
N GLY A 572 8.53 -66.69 13.06
CA GLY A 572 8.59 -65.62 12.08
C GLY A 572 9.43 -65.92 10.83
N PRO A 573 9.41 -65.02 9.82
CA PRO A 573 10.27 -65.09 8.65
C PRO A 573 11.76 -65.03 9.02
N PRO A 574 12.68 -65.51 8.15
CA PRO A 574 12.44 -65.92 6.76
C PRO A 574 11.78 -67.29 6.64
N PHE A 575 10.68 -67.36 5.90
CA PHE A 575 10.06 -68.63 5.54
C PHE A 575 10.76 -69.26 4.33
N ASP A 576 10.88 -70.58 4.34
CA ASP A 576 11.23 -71.39 3.18
C ASP A 576 9.99 -72.14 2.65
N PHE A 577 9.89 -72.24 1.33
CA PHE A 577 8.68 -72.68 0.63
C PHE A 577 9.03 -73.82 -0.33
N THR A 578 8.61 -75.04 0.00
CA THR A 578 8.88 -76.25 -0.79
C THR A 578 7.58 -76.97 -1.17
N LEU A 579 7.59 -77.65 -2.31
CA LEU A 579 6.50 -78.58 -2.67
C LEU A 579 6.71 -79.89 -1.91
N ASP A 580 5.66 -80.42 -1.28
CA ASP A 580 5.78 -81.64 -0.49
C ASP A 580 5.28 -82.87 -1.26
N GLY A 581 6.20 -83.76 -1.60
CA GLY A 581 5.87 -84.98 -2.31
C GLY A 581 7.10 -85.81 -2.62
N VAL A 582 6.88 -87.07 -3.00
CA VAL A 582 7.95 -87.89 -3.58
C VAL A 582 8.38 -87.23 -4.90
N SER A 583 9.68 -87.23 -5.18
CA SER A 583 10.31 -86.59 -6.35
C SER A 583 9.86 -87.13 -7.72
N ASP A 584 8.99 -88.14 -7.73
CA ASP A 584 8.40 -88.78 -8.92
C ASP A 584 6.86 -88.59 -8.99
N SER A 585 6.32 -87.64 -8.22
CA SER A 585 4.87 -87.31 -8.23
C SER A 585 4.52 -86.29 -9.31
N ASP A 586 3.33 -86.44 -9.90
CA ASP A 586 2.78 -85.56 -10.93
C ASP A 586 2.77 -84.06 -10.53
N VAL A 587 2.69 -83.77 -9.22
CA VAL A 587 2.77 -82.41 -8.68
C VAL A 587 4.07 -81.71 -9.07
N PHE A 588 5.23 -82.37 -8.94
CA PHE A 588 6.52 -81.76 -9.35
C PHE A 588 6.65 -81.61 -10.87
N ARG A 589 5.95 -82.43 -11.65
CA ARG A 589 5.90 -82.30 -13.11
C ARG A 589 5.03 -81.15 -13.56
N MET A 590 3.94 -80.85 -12.85
CA MET A 590 2.96 -79.82 -13.24
C MET A 590 3.20 -78.47 -12.56
N TRP A 591 3.87 -78.43 -11.41
CA TRP A 591 3.99 -77.24 -10.57
C TRP A 591 5.43 -76.93 -10.19
N ARG A 592 5.74 -75.64 -10.13
CA ARG A 592 7.00 -75.07 -9.65
C ARG A 592 6.69 -74.00 -8.61
N LEU A 593 7.34 -74.09 -7.46
CA LEU A 593 7.26 -73.09 -6.41
C LEU A 593 8.58 -72.32 -6.37
N THR A 594 8.54 -70.99 -6.44
CA THR A 594 9.72 -70.13 -6.35
C THR A 594 9.51 -69.06 -5.29
N LYS A 595 10.43 -68.95 -4.31
CA LYS A 595 10.42 -67.90 -3.29
C LYS A 595 10.52 -66.51 -3.96
N ILE A 596 9.64 -65.58 -3.57
CA ILE A 596 9.66 -64.17 -4.04
C ILE A 596 10.47 -63.33 -3.06
N ASN A 597 10.15 -63.46 -1.78
CA ASN A 597 10.79 -62.79 -0.65
C ASN A 597 10.61 -63.66 0.62
N ASP A 598 10.98 -63.14 1.77
CA ASP A 598 10.95 -63.89 3.04
C ASP A 598 9.55 -64.19 3.61
N THR A 599 8.49 -63.64 3.01
CA THR A 599 7.09 -63.87 3.43
C THR A 599 6.17 -64.42 2.34
N ALA A 600 6.64 -64.51 1.08
CA ALA A 600 5.82 -64.93 -0.05
C ALA A 600 6.59 -65.77 -1.08
N ALA A 601 5.88 -66.73 -1.68
CA ALA A 601 6.34 -67.52 -2.81
C ALA A 601 5.33 -67.46 -3.97
N ARG A 602 5.84 -67.65 -5.20
CA ARG A 602 5.04 -67.76 -6.43
C ARG A 602 4.93 -69.23 -6.79
N LEU A 603 3.70 -69.72 -6.87
CA LEU A 603 3.38 -70.98 -7.54
C LEU A 603 3.16 -70.71 -9.03
N SER A 604 3.77 -71.52 -9.89
CA SER A 604 3.58 -71.49 -11.34
C SER A 604 3.38 -72.89 -11.89
N TYR A 605 2.56 -73.03 -12.94
CA TYR A 605 2.43 -74.29 -13.65
C TYR A 605 3.56 -74.44 -14.69
N GLN A 606 3.88 -75.69 -15.04
CA GLN A 606 4.87 -76.07 -16.04
C GLN A 606 4.41 -77.35 -16.77
N ASN A 607 4.87 -77.55 -18.00
CA ASN A 607 4.45 -78.67 -18.87
C ASN A 607 2.95 -78.71 -19.22
N ASP A 608 2.30 -77.53 -19.22
CA ASP A 608 0.94 -77.29 -19.74
C ASP A 608 -0.13 -78.30 -19.23
N PRO A 609 -0.40 -78.32 -17.91
CA PRO A 609 -1.42 -79.20 -17.33
C PRO A 609 -2.82 -78.88 -17.88
N GLN A 610 -3.69 -79.88 -17.90
CA GLN A 610 -5.07 -79.74 -18.37
C GLN A 610 -5.87 -78.78 -17.48
N PHE A 611 -6.92 -78.15 -18.04
CA PHE A 611 -7.86 -77.38 -17.23
C PHE A 611 -8.59 -78.30 -16.23
N GLY A 612 -8.64 -77.88 -14.97
CA GLY A 612 -9.12 -78.69 -13.85
C GLY A 612 -8.69 -78.17 -12.48
N GLN A 613 -9.11 -78.87 -11.42
CA GLN A 613 -8.73 -78.56 -10.04
C GLN A 613 -7.58 -79.48 -9.60
N TYR A 614 -6.58 -78.89 -8.97
CA TYR A 614 -5.35 -79.53 -8.49
C TYR A 614 -5.13 -79.19 -7.03
N THR A 615 -4.89 -80.19 -6.18
CA THR A 615 -4.48 -79.97 -4.80
C THR A 615 -2.95 -80.03 -4.72
N VAL A 616 -2.32 -78.88 -4.45
CA VAL A 616 -0.87 -78.71 -4.42
C VAL A 616 -0.39 -78.62 -2.96
N PRO A 617 0.21 -79.68 -2.39
CA PRO A 617 0.77 -79.64 -1.04
C PRO A 617 2.03 -78.75 -1.00
N VAL A 618 1.96 -77.64 -0.26
CA VAL A 618 3.09 -76.74 0.00
C VAL A 618 3.53 -76.91 1.45
N ARG A 619 4.81 -77.25 1.65
CA ARG A 619 5.48 -77.22 2.94
C ARG A 619 6.10 -75.84 3.13
N VAL A 620 5.63 -75.13 4.16
CA VAL A 620 6.24 -73.89 4.64
C VAL A 620 7.06 -74.23 5.87
N THR A 621 8.33 -73.82 5.88
CA THR A 621 9.28 -74.04 6.97
C THR A 621 9.69 -72.68 7.55
N ASP A 622 9.70 -72.56 8.89
CA ASP A 622 10.17 -71.34 9.57
C ASP A 622 11.70 -71.31 9.75
N ARG A 623 12.19 -70.21 10.35
CA ARG A 623 13.61 -69.99 10.63
C ARG A 623 14.26 -71.06 11.53
N LEU A 624 13.48 -71.79 12.32
CA LEU A 624 13.94 -72.82 13.26
C LEU A 624 13.81 -74.24 12.69
N GLY A 625 13.39 -74.37 11.42
CA GLY A 625 13.21 -75.65 10.75
C GLY A 625 11.90 -76.35 11.06
N GLN A 626 10.97 -75.72 11.79
CA GLN A 626 9.64 -76.27 12.00
C GLN A 626 8.82 -76.05 10.72
N SER A 627 8.27 -77.15 10.18
CA SER A 627 7.55 -77.10 8.90
C SER A 627 6.12 -77.61 9.02
N ARG A 628 5.21 -76.93 8.31
CA ARG A 628 3.80 -77.28 8.19
C ARG A 628 3.43 -77.43 6.72
N ILE A 629 2.75 -78.51 6.40
CA ILE A 629 2.21 -78.77 5.06
C ILE A 629 0.79 -78.19 5.01
N THR A 630 0.54 -77.36 4.00
CA THR A 630 -0.79 -76.82 3.69
C THR A 630 -1.14 -77.21 2.25
N GLN A 631 -2.33 -77.77 2.07
CA GLN A 631 -2.83 -78.12 0.74
C GLN A 631 -3.46 -76.86 0.11
N LEU A 632 -2.93 -76.44 -1.04
CA LEU A 632 -3.50 -75.35 -1.84
C LEU A 632 -4.40 -75.95 -2.91
N ASP A 633 -5.68 -75.60 -2.92
CA ASP A 633 -6.59 -75.94 -4.01
C ASP A 633 -6.45 -74.91 -5.13
N VAL A 634 -5.91 -75.35 -6.26
CA VAL A 634 -5.61 -74.52 -7.43
C VAL A 634 -6.52 -74.93 -8.58
N VAL A 635 -7.25 -73.97 -9.15
CA VAL A 635 -8.08 -74.20 -10.35
C VAL A 635 -7.37 -73.60 -11.55
N LEU A 636 -7.16 -74.41 -12.58
CA LEU A 636 -6.67 -73.99 -13.89
C LEU A 636 -7.85 -74.01 -14.87
N CYS A 637 -8.17 -72.88 -15.50
CA CYS A 637 -9.27 -72.75 -16.46
C CYS A 637 -8.88 -71.84 -17.62
N ASP A 638 -9.66 -71.89 -18.70
CA ASP A 638 -9.57 -70.96 -19.83
C ASP A 638 -10.43 -69.72 -19.53
N CYS A 639 -9.82 -68.70 -18.91
CA CYS A 639 -10.49 -67.46 -18.49
C CYS A 639 -9.78 -66.21 -19.03
N ILE A 640 -10.55 -65.24 -19.52
CA ILE A 640 -10.02 -63.97 -20.06
C ILE A 640 -9.82 -62.94 -18.93
N THR A 641 -10.62 -62.99 -17.86
CA THR A 641 -10.39 -62.21 -16.63
C THR A 641 -10.12 -63.14 -15.46
N VAL A 642 -9.32 -62.67 -14.50
CA VAL A 642 -8.79 -63.46 -13.36
C VAL A 642 -9.89 -64.04 -12.45
N ASN A 643 -11.13 -63.57 -12.57
CA ASN A 643 -12.25 -63.96 -11.71
C ASN A 643 -13.29 -64.90 -12.39
N ASP A 644 -13.17 -65.21 -13.70
CA ASP A 644 -14.20 -65.98 -14.44
C ASP A 644 -14.11 -67.52 -14.26
N CYS A 645 -13.34 -67.98 -13.26
CA CYS A 645 -12.88 -69.37 -13.14
C CYS A 645 -13.84 -70.28 -12.33
N ASP A 646 -15.09 -70.42 -12.76
CA ASP A 646 -16.14 -71.13 -12.01
C ASP A 646 -16.33 -72.62 -12.40
N ILE A 647 -16.55 -73.48 -11.41
CA ILE A 647 -16.51 -74.95 -11.53
C ILE A 647 -17.83 -75.53 -12.10
N ARG A 648 -18.07 -75.43 -13.42
CA ARG A 648 -19.07 -76.27 -14.15
C ARG A 648 -18.65 -76.58 -15.59
N ALA A 649 -18.63 -77.86 -15.95
CA ALA A 649 -18.29 -78.35 -17.29
C ALA A 649 -19.47 -79.08 -17.98
N SER A 650 -19.39 -79.18 -19.32
CA SER A 650 -20.26 -79.97 -20.26
C SER A 650 -21.44 -79.18 -20.91
N PRO A 651 -21.94 -79.57 -22.12
CA PRO A 651 -21.49 -78.87 -23.34
C PRO A 651 -22.58 -78.51 -24.39
N ILE A 652 -22.21 -77.61 -25.32
CA ILE A 652 -22.83 -77.34 -26.64
C ILE A 652 -24.29 -76.81 -26.67
N GLY A 653 -24.48 -75.65 -27.31
CA GLY A 653 -25.80 -75.18 -27.72
C GLY A 653 -25.82 -73.70 -28.07
N GLY A 654 -25.40 -73.33 -29.29
CA GLY A 654 -25.32 -71.92 -29.68
C GLY A 654 -26.69 -71.27 -29.86
N ASN A 655 -26.91 -70.14 -29.16
CA ASN A 655 -27.69 -69.04 -29.73
C ASN A 655 -27.22 -67.71 -29.13
N GLY A 656 -27.01 -66.70 -29.97
CA GLY A 656 -26.40 -65.42 -29.57
C GLY A 656 -27.37 -64.53 -28.79
N GLY A 657 -27.40 -64.68 -27.47
CA GLY A 657 -28.10 -63.77 -26.55
C GLY A 657 -27.12 -62.89 -25.79
N VAL A 658 -26.96 -61.63 -26.19
CA VAL A 658 -26.20 -60.64 -25.40
C VAL A 658 -27.05 -60.24 -24.20
N ILE A 659 -26.86 -60.93 -23.08
CA ILE A 659 -27.46 -60.57 -21.80
C ILE A 659 -26.61 -59.46 -21.18
N LEU A 660 -27.10 -58.22 -21.27
CA LEU A 660 -26.46 -57.09 -20.59
C LEU A 660 -26.57 -57.30 -19.07
N GLY A 661 -25.43 -57.37 -18.38
CA GLY A 661 -25.40 -57.52 -16.92
C GLY A 661 -26.08 -56.35 -16.22
N THR A 662 -26.63 -56.58 -15.03
CA THR A 662 -27.37 -55.59 -14.22
C THR A 662 -26.58 -54.30 -13.98
N TRP A 663 -25.26 -54.40 -13.84
CA TRP A 663 -24.35 -53.28 -13.70
C TRP A 663 -24.17 -52.46 -14.99
N ALA A 664 -24.20 -53.11 -16.17
CA ALA A 664 -24.20 -52.42 -17.46
C ALA A 664 -25.52 -51.68 -17.71
N ILE A 665 -26.66 -52.28 -17.31
CA ILE A 665 -27.96 -51.62 -17.33
C ILE A 665 -27.97 -50.40 -16.39
N LEU A 666 -27.44 -50.54 -15.17
CA LEU A 666 -27.30 -49.42 -14.23
C LEU A 666 -26.38 -48.31 -14.77
N ALA A 667 -25.24 -48.65 -15.39
CA ALA A 667 -24.34 -47.68 -15.98
C ALA A 667 -24.98 -46.91 -17.15
N ILE A 668 -25.75 -47.60 -18.00
CA ILE A 668 -26.50 -46.96 -19.10
C ILE A 668 -27.61 -46.07 -18.55
N LEU A 669 -28.36 -46.50 -17.53
CA LEU A 669 -29.38 -45.69 -16.88
C LEU A 669 -28.78 -44.45 -16.18
N LEU A 670 -27.61 -44.58 -15.54
CA LEU A 670 -26.89 -43.46 -14.93
C LEU A 670 -26.41 -42.46 -16.00
N GLY A 671 -25.89 -42.96 -17.13
CA GLY A 671 -25.48 -42.14 -18.28
C GLY A 671 -26.65 -41.38 -18.90
N ILE A 672 -27.81 -42.04 -19.07
CA ILE A 672 -29.05 -41.42 -19.55
C ILE A 672 -29.55 -40.35 -18.54
N ALA A 673 -29.52 -40.64 -17.24
CA ALA A 673 -29.90 -39.67 -16.20
C ALA A 673 -29.00 -38.42 -16.21
N LEU A 674 -27.68 -38.59 -16.33
CA LEU A 674 -26.74 -37.47 -16.49
C LEU A 674 -27.03 -36.64 -17.75
N LEU A 675 -27.33 -37.28 -18.88
CA LEU A 675 -27.71 -36.61 -20.12
C LEU A 675 -29.01 -35.81 -19.97
N PHE A 676 -30.02 -36.35 -19.27
CA PHE A 676 -31.25 -35.62 -18.94
C PHE A 676 -31.00 -34.45 -17.98
N CYS A 677 -30.13 -34.58 -16.98
CA CYS A 677 -29.76 -33.47 -16.09
C CYS A 677 -29.07 -32.32 -16.86
N ILE A 678 -28.18 -32.64 -17.80
CA ILE A 678 -27.50 -31.64 -18.65
C ILE A 678 -28.50 -30.96 -19.61
N LEU A 679 -29.46 -31.70 -20.15
CA LEU A 679 -30.56 -31.14 -20.94
C LEU A 679 -31.50 -30.25 -20.11
N PHE A 680 -31.78 -30.62 -18.86
CA PHE A 680 -32.68 -29.86 -17.99
C PHE A 680 -32.07 -28.54 -17.52
N THR A 681 -30.76 -28.49 -17.26
CA THR A 681 -30.06 -27.23 -16.93
C THR A 681 -29.96 -26.30 -18.15
N LEU A 682 -29.77 -26.84 -19.36
CA LEU A 682 -29.77 -26.06 -20.60
C LEU A 682 -31.16 -25.51 -20.98
N VAL A 683 -32.25 -26.22 -20.66
CA VAL A 683 -33.62 -25.80 -20.99
C VAL A 683 -34.24 -24.86 -19.95
N CYS A 684 -33.87 -24.99 -18.67
CA CYS A 684 -34.39 -24.12 -17.59
C CYS A 684 -33.64 -22.78 -17.44
N GLY A 685 -32.57 -22.53 -18.20
CA GLY A 685 -31.77 -21.30 -18.11
C GLY A 685 -32.36 -20.05 -18.78
N ALA A 686 -33.58 -20.11 -19.35
CA ALA A 686 -34.06 -19.12 -20.33
C ALA A 686 -35.51 -18.59 -20.11
N THR A 687 -35.89 -18.20 -18.89
CA THR A 687 -36.97 -17.23 -18.64
C THR A 687 -36.67 -16.39 -17.41
N GLY A 688 -36.82 -15.06 -17.46
CA GLY A 688 -36.53 -14.19 -16.32
C GLY A 688 -37.33 -12.89 -16.26
N THR A 689 -37.13 -12.12 -15.19
CA THR A 689 -37.61 -10.75 -14.95
C THR A 689 -36.58 -10.04 -14.04
N ALA A 690 -35.86 -8.98 -14.44
CA ALA A 690 -36.29 -7.57 -14.58
C ALA A 690 -36.69 -6.91 -13.23
N LYS A 691 -36.18 -5.73 -12.80
CA LYS A 691 -35.31 -4.69 -13.41
C LYS A 691 -34.78 -3.65 -12.37
N LYS A 692 -33.52 -3.19 -12.53
CA LYS A 692 -32.98 -1.80 -12.31
C LYS A 692 -32.80 -1.20 -10.87
N PRO A 693 -31.94 -0.16 -10.68
CA PRO A 693 -30.66 0.16 -11.37
C PRO A 693 -29.49 0.78 -10.53
N LYS A 694 -28.24 0.56 -11.01
CA LYS A 694 -27.01 1.42 -10.95
C LYS A 694 -26.45 1.95 -9.60
N VAL A 695 -25.16 1.66 -9.33
CA VAL A 695 -23.96 2.50 -9.57
C VAL A 695 -22.74 1.58 -9.88
N PHE A 696 -21.70 2.10 -10.55
CA PHE A 696 -20.40 1.50 -10.93
C PHE A 696 -19.33 2.62 -10.73
N PRO A 697 -18.00 2.39 -10.77
CA PRO A 697 -17.25 1.12 -10.82
C PRO A 697 -16.22 1.06 -9.64
N ASP A 698 -15.08 0.37 -9.62
CA ASP A 698 -14.43 -0.69 -10.42
C ASP A 698 -13.42 -1.45 -9.51
N ASP A 699 -12.87 -2.60 -9.92
CA ASP A 699 -11.43 -2.91 -9.70
C ASP A 699 -10.89 -4.14 -10.46
N LEU A 700 -9.60 -4.04 -10.75
CA LEU A 700 -8.65 -4.91 -11.49
C LEU A 700 -8.88 -6.43 -11.58
N ALA A 701 -8.62 -6.96 -12.79
CA ALA A 701 -8.34 -8.38 -13.03
C ALA A 701 -7.10 -8.57 -13.93
N GLN A 702 -6.07 -9.27 -13.43
CA GLN A 702 -5.13 -10.08 -14.22
C GLN A 702 -4.56 -11.19 -13.31
N GLN A 703 -4.91 -12.45 -13.56
CA GLN A 703 -4.18 -13.42 -14.39
C GLN A 703 -2.95 -14.04 -13.69
N ASN A 704 -3.07 -15.33 -13.35
CA ASN A 704 -1.98 -16.29 -13.32
C ASN A 704 -2.53 -17.67 -13.66
N LEU A 705 -2.04 -18.27 -14.74
CA LEU A 705 -2.42 -19.62 -15.17
C LEU A 705 -1.21 -20.24 -15.89
N ILE A 706 -0.63 -21.28 -15.30
CA ILE A 706 0.55 -21.97 -15.82
C ILE A 706 0.11 -23.29 -16.44
N VAL A 707 0.58 -23.57 -17.66
CA VAL A 707 0.70 -24.93 -18.20
C VAL A 707 2.11 -25.09 -18.77
N SER A 708 2.67 -26.27 -18.53
CA SER A 708 4.02 -26.72 -18.87
C SER A 708 4.30 -26.89 -20.37
N ASN A 709 5.58 -26.82 -20.75
CA ASN A 709 6.18 -27.89 -21.56
C ASN A 709 7.72 -27.97 -21.43
N THR A 710 8.26 -29.09 -21.89
CA THR A 710 9.60 -29.66 -21.63
C THR A 710 10.68 -29.28 -22.65
N GLU A 711 11.94 -29.13 -22.23
CA GLU A 711 13.10 -29.93 -22.71
C GLU A 711 14.40 -29.64 -21.90
N ALA A 712 15.34 -30.60 -21.92
CA ALA A 712 16.67 -30.56 -21.29
C ALA A 712 17.76 -30.61 -22.41
N PRO A 713 19.10 -30.74 -22.18
CA PRO A 713 19.86 -30.91 -20.93
C PRO A 713 21.18 -30.07 -20.83
N GLY A 714 21.96 -30.23 -19.75
CA GLY A 714 23.37 -29.80 -19.70
C GLY A 714 23.98 -29.66 -18.29
N ASP A 715 24.97 -30.49 -17.99
CA ASP A 715 25.79 -30.59 -16.76
C ASP A 715 26.32 -29.22 -16.22
N ASP A 716 26.64 -29.02 -14.93
CA ASP A 716 27.66 -29.77 -14.18
C ASP A 716 27.71 -29.40 -12.65
N LYS A 717 28.10 -30.38 -11.82
CA LYS A 717 28.81 -30.28 -10.50
C LYS A 717 28.25 -29.57 -9.23
N VAL A 718 27.99 -30.42 -8.22
CA VAL A 718 28.71 -30.55 -6.90
C VAL A 718 28.21 -29.86 -5.60
N TYR A 719 28.16 -30.68 -4.53
CA TYR A 719 27.92 -30.46 -3.06
C TYR A 719 26.63 -29.71 -2.64
N SER A 720 25.62 -30.37 -2.06
CA SER A 720 25.50 -30.85 -0.65
C SER A 720 25.55 -29.69 0.37
N THR A 721 24.52 -29.42 1.18
CA THR A 721 24.02 -30.29 2.28
C THR A 721 22.61 -29.89 2.79
N ASN A 722 21.94 -30.85 3.46
CA ASN A 722 20.95 -30.78 4.56
C ASN A 722 20.17 -29.46 4.81
N GLY A 723 18.85 -29.45 5.05
CA GLY A 723 17.88 -30.56 5.18
C GLY A 723 16.58 -30.08 5.88
N PHE A 724 15.54 -30.93 5.91
CA PHE A 724 14.29 -30.86 6.73
C PHE A 724 13.70 -29.47 7.10
N THR A 725 12.44 -29.20 6.74
CA THR A 725 11.33 -29.68 7.58
C THR A 725 9.96 -29.66 6.90
N THR A 726 9.10 -30.59 7.33
CA THR A 726 7.64 -30.63 7.13
C THR A 726 7.00 -31.11 8.45
N HIS A 727 5.71 -30.92 8.78
CA HIS A 727 4.57 -30.29 8.09
C HIS A 727 3.84 -29.34 9.07
N THR A 728 2.87 -28.54 8.59
CA THR A 728 1.74 -28.14 9.45
C THR A 728 0.46 -27.97 8.66
N MET A 729 -0.57 -28.77 8.96
CA MET A 729 -1.98 -28.36 9.06
C MET A 729 -2.85 -29.54 9.51
N GLY A 730 -3.88 -29.25 10.32
CA GLY A 730 -4.85 -30.25 10.77
C GLY A 730 -5.93 -29.63 11.65
N GLY A 731 -7.07 -29.29 11.05
CA GLY A 731 -8.33 -28.98 11.74
C GLY A 731 -9.32 -30.15 11.60
N SER A 732 -10.16 -30.36 12.62
CA SER A 732 -11.14 -31.45 12.77
C SER A 732 -12.41 -31.24 11.90
N ALA A 733 -13.39 -32.15 11.76
CA ALA A 733 -13.79 -33.32 12.56
C ALA A 733 -14.72 -34.32 11.81
N GLN A 734 -15.09 -35.42 12.54
CA GLN A 734 -16.24 -36.35 12.36
C GLN A 734 -16.15 -37.55 11.37
N GLY A 735 -16.43 -38.78 11.87
CA GLY A 735 -17.17 -39.77 11.05
C GLY A 735 -16.92 -41.30 11.09
N ILE A 736 -16.83 -41.98 12.25
CA ILE A 736 -17.30 -43.40 12.47
C ILE A 736 -16.54 -44.61 11.80
N CYS A 737 -16.21 -45.61 12.66
CA CYS A 737 -15.89 -47.04 12.42
C CYS A 737 -14.72 -47.48 11.49
N GLY A 738 -13.80 -48.32 12.02
CA GLY A 738 -12.92 -49.18 11.20
C GLY A 738 -11.67 -49.76 11.88
N THR A 739 -11.68 -51.07 12.10
CA THR A 739 -10.62 -52.06 12.46
C THR A 739 -9.14 -51.88 12.01
N MET A 740 -8.21 -52.34 12.89
CA MET A 740 -6.94 -53.12 12.71
C MET A 740 -5.91 -52.86 11.56
N GLY A 741 -4.60 -52.96 11.91
CA GLY A 741 -3.41 -53.02 11.02
C GLY A 741 -2.61 -51.70 10.93
N SER A 742 -1.31 -51.53 11.28
CA SER A 742 -0.12 -52.36 11.63
C SER A 742 0.82 -52.77 10.47
N GLY A 743 2.12 -52.40 10.61
CA GLY A 743 3.24 -52.74 9.70
C GLY A 743 3.97 -51.51 9.10
N VAL A 744 5.29 -51.46 8.86
CA VAL A 744 6.45 -52.31 9.21
C VAL A 744 7.71 -51.40 9.24
N LYS A 745 8.74 -51.72 10.03
CA LYS A 745 10.11 -51.12 9.97
C LYS A 745 11.08 -52.04 9.21
N ASN A 746 12.07 -51.44 8.55
CA ASN A 746 13.46 -51.93 8.45
C ASN A 746 14.34 -50.79 9.05
N GLY A 747 15.41 -50.97 9.85
CA GLY A 747 16.50 -51.95 9.78
C GLY A 747 17.66 -51.30 9.01
N GLY A 748 18.89 -51.10 9.50
CA GLY A 748 19.52 -51.39 10.80
C GLY A 748 21.00 -51.73 10.58
N GLN A 749 21.96 -51.17 11.34
CA GLN A 749 23.36 -51.65 11.39
C GLN A 749 24.18 -51.00 12.53
N GLU A 750 24.94 -51.83 13.24
CA GLU A 750 25.96 -51.46 14.25
C GLU A 750 27.36 -51.85 13.73
N THR A 751 28.43 -51.18 14.19
CA THR A 751 29.73 -51.84 14.54
C THR A 751 30.68 -50.94 15.35
N ILE A 752 30.87 -51.30 16.63
CA ILE A 752 32.15 -51.57 17.35
C ILE A 752 33.28 -50.50 17.46
N GLU A 753 33.86 -50.45 18.67
CA GLU A 753 34.88 -49.53 19.21
C GLU A 753 36.35 -49.77 18.75
N MET A 754 37.23 -48.83 19.08
CA MET A 754 38.55 -49.16 19.67
C MET A 754 39.14 -48.02 20.54
N VAL A 755 39.96 -48.38 21.54
CA VAL A 755 40.47 -47.53 22.64
C VAL A 755 41.99 -47.36 22.62
N LYS A 756 42.49 -46.13 22.87
CA LYS A 756 43.80 -45.76 23.50
C LYS A 756 43.93 -44.22 23.55
N GLY A 757 44.58 -43.55 24.51
CA GLY A 757 45.21 -44.00 25.75
C GLY A 757 46.65 -43.49 25.96
N GLY A 758 46.84 -42.33 26.65
CA GLY A 758 48.03 -42.06 27.48
C GLY A 758 49.08 -41.00 27.08
N HIS A 759 48.99 -39.81 27.71
CA HIS A 759 50.00 -39.12 28.58
C HIS A 759 51.40 -38.57 28.12
N GLN A 760 51.68 -37.34 28.64
CA GLN A 760 52.98 -36.71 29.06
C GLN A 760 53.94 -36.15 27.95
N THR A 761 54.72 -35.05 28.09
CA THR A 761 54.93 -34.00 29.16
C THR A 761 55.77 -32.79 28.66
N LEU A 762 55.63 -31.61 29.33
CA LEU A 762 56.63 -30.51 29.54
C LEU A 762 57.12 -29.68 28.30
N GLU A 763 57.54 -28.40 28.34
CA GLU A 763 57.91 -27.48 29.45
C GLU A 763 57.80 -25.94 29.11
N SER A 764 57.46 -25.10 30.11
CA SER A 764 57.90 -23.69 30.42
C SER A 764 58.06 -22.56 29.34
N CYS A 765 57.55 -21.33 29.51
CA CYS A 765 58.15 -20.27 30.37
C CYS A 765 57.25 -19.02 30.66
N GLN A 766 57.15 -18.66 31.96
CA GLN A 766 57.10 -17.33 32.65
C GLN A 766 56.36 -16.09 32.04
N GLY A 767 55.65 -15.24 32.82
CA GLY A 767 55.36 -15.25 34.27
C GLY A 767 54.56 -14.03 34.81
N ALA A 768 54.04 -14.17 36.04
CA ALA A 768 53.46 -13.25 37.07
C ALA A 768 53.14 -11.74 36.79
N GLY A 769 52.15 -11.09 37.46
CA GLY A 769 51.11 -11.56 38.40
C GLY A 769 50.58 -10.50 39.41
N HIS A 770 49.26 -10.57 39.74
CA HIS A 770 48.56 -10.05 40.96
C HIS A 770 48.37 -8.52 41.14
N HIS A 771 47.15 -7.96 41.27
CA HIS A 771 46.08 -8.02 42.31
C HIS A 771 46.28 -7.06 43.52
N HIS A 772 45.43 -6.01 43.67
CA HIS A 772 44.49 -5.80 44.81
C HIS A 772 43.84 -4.39 44.93
N THR A 773 42.50 -4.35 44.86
CA THR A 773 41.45 -3.69 45.72
C THR A 773 41.66 -2.39 46.54
N LEU A 774 40.53 -1.67 46.75
CA LEU A 774 40.16 -0.66 47.78
C LEU A 774 40.72 0.77 47.60
N GLU A 775 40.10 1.88 48.09
CA GLU A 775 38.69 2.23 48.35
C GLU A 775 38.57 3.79 48.48
N SER A 776 37.33 4.31 48.43
CA SER A 776 36.87 5.68 48.72
C SER A 776 37.63 6.54 49.75
N CYS A 777 37.80 7.85 49.49
CA CYS A 777 37.19 8.93 50.33
C CYS A 777 37.47 10.40 49.94
N ARG A 778 36.38 11.19 49.90
CA ARG A 778 36.18 12.58 50.42
C ARG A 778 36.95 13.82 49.90
N GLY A 779 36.15 14.89 49.69
CA GLY A 779 36.52 16.32 49.80
C GLY A 779 36.53 17.06 48.45
N GLY A 780 35.76 18.13 48.19
CA GLY A 780 34.78 18.87 49.00
C GLY A 780 35.27 20.29 49.34
N GLY A 781 34.71 21.33 48.69
CA GLY A 781 34.96 22.74 49.03
C GLY A 781 34.79 23.74 47.88
N GLN A 782 33.82 24.65 47.99
CA GLN A 782 33.59 25.81 47.09
C GLN A 782 34.46 27.03 47.46
N HIS A 783 34.43 28.04 46.57
CA HIS A 783 34.51 29.51 46.74
C HIS A 783 35.47 30.15 45.70
N THR A 784 35.28 31.28 45.00
CA THR A 784 34.18 32.22 44.61
C THR A 784 34.91 33.47 44.02
N LEU A 785 34.47 34.05 42.88
CA LEU A 785 34.65 35.47 42.45
C LEU A 785 36.12 36.01 42.27
N ASP A 786 36.48 37.00 41.44
CA ASP A 786 35.71 37.95 40.62
C ASP A 786 36.50 38.56 39.41
N SER A 787 35.76 39.09 38.43
CA SER A 787 36.02 40.15 37.41
C SER A 787 37.45 40.62 36.95
N CYS A 788 37.72 40.68 35.62
CA CYS A 788 38.01 41.95 34.86
C CYS A 788 38.48 41.82 33.36
N ARG A 789 37.78 42.55 32.45
CA ARG A 789 38.18 43.28 31.20
C ARG A 789 39.16 42.74 30.12
N GLY A 790 38.63 42.69 28.88
CA GLY A 790 39.28 43.09 27.59
C GLY A 790 40.19 42.06 26.89
N GLY A 791 40.31 41.98 25.56
CA GLY A 791 39.61 42.64 24.43
C GLY A 791 40.34 42.42 23.09
N GLN A 792 39.60 42.14 22.00
CA GLN A 792 40.03 41.92 20.59
C GLN A 792 41.02 40.77 20.27
N ILE A 793 40.72 40.01 19.21
CA ILE A 793 41.54 39.80 18.00
C ILE A 793 40.68 39.14 16.90
N GLU A 794 41.16 39.21 15.66
CA GLU A 794 40.40 39.10 14.41
C GLU A 794 40.03 37.69 13.94
N THR A 795 39.14 37.68 12.95
CA THR A 795 38.75 36.56 12.08
C THR A 795 39.94 35.94 11.35
N ASP A 796 39.89 34.63 11.10
CA ASP A 796 40.71 33.99 10.09
C ASP A 796 39.88 33.19 9.07
N HIS A 797 40.23 33.33 7.79
CA HIS A 797 39.71 32.56 6.67
C HIS A 797 40.71 31.45 6.34
N CYS A 798 40.25 30.27 5.94
CA CYS A 798 40.92 29.52 4.87
C CYS A 798 40.00 28.52 4.17
N LYS A 799 40.09 28.48 2.84
CA LYS A 799 39.43 27.52 1.95
C LYS A 799 40.49 26.62 1.30
N TYR A 800 40.11 25.36 1.08
CA TYR A 800 40.57 24.41 0.06
C TYR A 800 41.89 24.63 -0.69
N THR A 801 42.71 23.58 -0.70
CA THR A 801 43.56 23.23 -1.85
C THR A 801 43.09 21.90 -2.45
N CYS A 802 42.92 21.88 -3.76
CA CYS A 802 42.65 20.69 -4.57
C CYS A 802 43.84 20.51 -5.53
N SER A 803 44.21 19.27 -5.84
CA SER A 803 45.29 18.96 -6.77
C SER A 803 44.88 17.83 -7.73
N GLU A 804 44.76 18.17 -9.01
CA GLU A 804 44.77 17.21 -10.11
C GLU A 804 46.14 17.22 -10.81
N TRP A 805 46.47 16.15 -11.55
CA TRP A 805 46.65 16.20 -13.02
C TRP A 805 47.06 14.82 -13.57
N TYR A 806 46.18 14.19 -14.37
CA TYR A 806 46.41 13.32 -15.56
C TYR A 806 47.39 12.11 -15.53
N SER A 807 47.24 11.00 -16.29
CA SER A 807 46.14 10.35 -17.06
C SER A 807 46.63 9.02 -17.71
N TYR A 808 45.75 8.26 -18.40
CA TYR A 808 45.97 6.99 -19.16
C TYR A 808 46.22 5.70 -18.32
N THR A 809 45.62 4.52 -18.56
CA THR A 809 44.69 4.05 -19.64
C THR A 809 43.74 2.92 -19.17
N GLN A 810 42.65 2.71 -19.92
CA GLN A 810 41.66 1.60 -19.90
C GLN A 810 42.28 0.17 -20.13
N PRO A 811 41.52 -0.99 -20.10
CA PRO A 811 40.05 -1.15 -20.22
C PRO A 811 39.32 -2.21 -19.34
N ARG A 812 37.97 -2.11 -19.30
CA ARG A 812 36.92 -3.16 -19.07
C ARG A 812 37.02 -4.01 -17.77
N LEU A 813 35.92 -4.27 -17.06
CA LEU A 813 34.52 -4.45 -17.48
C LEU A 813 33.57 -3.67 -16.57
#